data_AF-A0A7X3GH33-F1
#
_entry.id   AF-A0A7X3GH33-F1
#
_cell.length_a   1.000
_cell.length_b   1.000
_cell.length_c   1.000
_cell.angle_alpha   90.00
_cell.angle_beta   90.00
_cell.angle_gamma   90.00
#
_symmetry.space_group_name_H-M   'P 1'
#
loop_
_entity.id
_entity.type
_entity.pdbx_description
1 polymer ?
#
loop_
_entity_poly.entity_id
_entity_poly.type
_entity_poly.pdbx_seq_one_letter_code
_entity_poly.pdbx_strand_id
1 'polypeptide(L)'
;MRNRDNKQSDGESSFIIPEALQMLGDMQLEDEEEDELLLKPDKNSHEETHATKAGKQILPDYQESDEGDWSEVLLDMPDFDEADRGHSPKANKEKKPREHGSSKEQDSLHVELLSLLKDDKRLRELISAELVSRVPSGSANQEVAGEQTGQQGGRQAEQQAGQQEARGQAAQDESPKAQSGQNGDKKDEHKEIRPIPAQMDQFLKKLEDEAGYKTSFDIVVREMTLGGKRIACFFMNGLAKDTVLTDVLTRLTYLQQDTIDAHALHAFMDLYVPAVQVKPVEDWTEMLIEVLAGATAFHIEGESSTLIIDAKNFPARGPDEPSLERVVRGARDGFVETLMVNVSLVRRRLRDPQLRYEIVRVGERTQTDVCIAYIDDIADTELVESIRDKIKQVKLDGLPLADKQLEEATVKRGWNPYPLVRYSERPDVVAAHLLEGSVCVFVDTSPSVMLLPTTFFDLIQHAEENRQTPFIGTYLRWVRFIGIMASLFLLPVWFLFVLQPDLKPVSLDFIGPTKTGKIPMVVQFLIAELGVDLLRMASVHTPTPLATAMSLIAAILIGDIAVSTGLFINEVILYMAVAAIGMFATPSYELGLANRIVRLLLIVSVAVFKVPGFVVATTVVLVLLVMQRSFNRPYMWPFIPFDFKAMMSIIVRVPVLHNRTRPNLLRPKQRDKMPRTD
;
A
#
# COMPACT_ATOMS: atom_id res chain seq x y z
N MET A 1 -14.88 21.73 -70.91
CA MET A 1 -15.64 20.72 -71.67
C MET A 1 -16.23 19.73 -70.68
N ARG A 2 -17.57 19.63 -70.65
CA ARG A 2 -18.44 18.45 -70.40
C ARG A 2 -17.87 17.28 -69.56
N ASN A 3 -18.57 16.67 -68.60
CA ASN A 3 -19.98 16.71 -68.17
C ASN A 3 -20.14 15.70 -67.00
N ARG A 4 -21.09 15.96 -66.08
CA ARG A 4 -22.17 15.06 -65.55
C ARG A 4 -21.79 13.68 -64.97
N ASP A 5 -22.40 13.12 -63.93
CA ASP A 5 -23.66 13.36 -63.19
C ASP A 5 -23.73 12.36 -62.00
N ASN A 6 -24.34 12.78 -60.87
CA ASN A 6 -25.28 12.02 -60.00
C ASN A 6 -24.94 10.63 -59.39
N LYS A 7 -24.99 10.51 -58.04
CA LYS A 7 -26.11 9.91 -57.24
C LYS A 7 -25.71 9.46 -55.81
N GLN A 8 -26.62 9.70 -54.86
CA GLN A 8 -26.76 9.08 -53.53
C GLN A 8 -27.16 7.59 -53.58
N SER A 9 -26.68 6.76 -52.63
CA SER A 9 -27.44 6.19 -51.48
C SER A 9 -26.76 4.96 -50.85
N ASP A 10 -26.75 4.95 -49.51
CA ASP A 10 -26.85 3.81 -48.55
C ASP A 10 -25.76 2.73 -48.44
N GLY A 11 -25.43 2.43 -47.16
CA GLY A 11 -24.73 1.22 -46.75
C GLY A 11 -23.91 1.41 -45.49
N GLU A 12 -24.55 1.24 -44.32
CA GLU A 12 -23.90 1.12 -43.01
C GLU A 12 -22.72 0.13 -43.05
N SER A 13 -21.57 0.53 -42.52
CA SER A 13 -20.52 -0.42 -42.13
C SER A 13 -20.06 -0.10 -40.71
N SER A 14 -20.63 -0.86 -39.79
CA SER A 14 -20.15 -1.07 -38.43
C SER A 14 -18.67 -1.45 -38.45
N PHE A 15 -17.83 -0.66 -37.79
CA PHE A 15 -16.49 -1.06 -37.41
C PHE A 15 -16.58 -2.15 -36.34
N ILE A 16 -16.71 -3.41 -36.77
CA ILE A 16 -16.47 -4.58 -35.93
C ILE A 16 -15.02 -5.00 -36.19
N ILE A 17 -14.23 -5.03 -35.13
CA ILE A 17 -12.83 -5.45 -35.14
C ILE A 17 -12.81 -6.96 -35.44
N PRO A 18 -12.08 -7.43 -36.47
CA PRO A 18 -12.02 -8.84 -36.87
C PRO A 18 -11.62 -9.80 -35.73
N GLU A 19 -10.83 -9.33 -34.75
CA GLU A 19 -10.39 -10.11 -33.59
C GLU A 19 -11.55 -10.51 -32.65
N ALA A 20 -12.63 -9.72 -32.57
CA ALA A 20 -13.78 -10.05 -31.73
C ALA A 20 -14.64 -11.18 -32.32
N LEU A 21 -14.74 -11.25 -33.65
CA LEU A 21 -15.40 -12.35 -34.36
C LEU A 21 -14.58 -13.64 -34.30
N GLN A 22 -13.25 -13.51 -34.30
CA GLN A 22 -12.34 -14.65 -34.16
C GLN A 22 -12.42 -15.26 -32.75
N MET A 23 -12.43 -14.43 -31.70
CA MET A 23 -12.67 -14.90 -30.32
C MET A 23 -14.03 -15.57 -30.11
N LEU A 24 -15.09 -15.08 -30.78
CA LEU A 24 -16.42 -15.70 -30.73
C LEU A 24 -16.47 -17.05 -31.46
N GLY A 25 -15.71 -17.19 -32.56
CA GLY A 25 -15.56 -18.46 -33.27
C GLY A 25 -14.77 -19.50 -32.48
N ASP A 26 -13.70 -19.07 -31.80
CA ASP A 26 -12.86 -19.96 -30.98
C ASP A 26 -13.62 -20.48 -29.74
N MET A 27 -14.48 -19.67 -29.11
CA MET A 27 -15.34 -20.11 -28.00
C MET A 27 -16.41 -21.13 -28.43
N GLN A 28 -16.96 -21.03 -29.64
CA GLN A 28 -17.98 -21.98 -30.11
C GLN A 28 -17.40 -23.36 -30.46
N LEU A 29 -16.10 -23.43 -30.77
CA LEU A 29 -15.41 -24.69 -31.06
C LEU A 29 -15.04 -25.45 -29.78
N GLU A 30 -14.76 -24.75 -28.67
CA GLU A 30 -14.51 -25.39 -27.38
C GLU A 30 -15.78 -26.03 -26.78
N ASP A 31 -16.94 -25.40 -26.95
CA ASP A 31 -18.22 -25.93 -26.46
C ASP A 31 -18.69 -27.18 -27.25
N GLU A 32 -18.40 -27.28 -28.55
CA GLU A 32 -18.76 -28.47 -29.36
C GLU A 32 -17.82 -29.67 -29.08
N GLU A 33 -16.55 -29.45 -28.74
CA GLU A 33 -15.63 -30.53 -28.37
C GLU A 33 -15.93 -31.12 -26.96
N GLU A 34 -16.44 -30.32 -26.02
CA GLU A 34 -16.85 -30.82 -24.69
C GLU A 34 -18.12 -31.68 -24.74
N ASP A 35 -19.09 -31.33 -25.59
CA ASP A 35 -20.34 -32.08 -25.74
C ASP A 35 -20.16 -33.44 -26.46
N GLU A 36 -19.16 -33.56 -27.35
CA GLU A 36 -18.87 -34.83 -28.06
C GLU A 36 -18.15 -35.87 -27.18
N LEU A 37 -17.51 -35.43 -26.08
CA LEU A 37 -16.77 -36.29 -25.14
C LEU A 37 -17.66 -36.98 -24.07
N LEU A 38 -18.92 -36.56 -23.92
CA LEU A 38 -19.83 -37.04 -22.87
C LEU A 38 -20.78 -38.19 -23.26
N LEU A 39 -20.67 -38.75 -24.48
CA LEU A 39 -21.55 -39.82 -24.94
C LEU A 39 -20.82 -41.15 -25.21
N LYS A 40 -20.50 -41.89 -24.14
CA LYS A 40 -20.32 -43.36 -24.19
C LYS A 40 -20.98 -44.03 -22.97
N PRO A 41 -21.89 -45.00 -23.16
CA PRO A 41 -22.54 -45.68 -22.04
C PRO A 41 -21.73 -46.89 -21.59
N ASP A 42 -21.49 -47.00 -20.28
CA ASP A 42 -20.96 -48.23 -19.68
C ASP A 42 -22.09 -49.08 -19.09
N LYS A 43 -21.97 -50.39 -19.24
CA LYS A 43 -22.97 -51.41 -18.88
C LYS A 43 -22.64 -52.05 -17.52
N ASN A 44 -23.72 -52.42 -16.82
CA ASN A 44 -23.91 -53.50 -15.84
C ASN A 44 -23.88 -53.19 -14.32
N SER A 45 -25.06 -53.50 -13.73
CA SER A 45 -25.32 -54.15 -12.42
C SER A 45 -25.10 -53.30 -11.15
N HIS A 46 -25.98 -53.23 -10.13
CA HIS A 46 -26.97 -54.18 -9.60
C HIS A 46 -28.16 -53.44 -8.95
N GLU A 47 -29.23 -54.21 -8.75
CA GLU A 47 -30.50 -53.94 -8.04
C GLU A 47 -30.36 -53.36 -6.63
N GLU A 48 -31.30 -52.49 -6.22
CA GLU A 48 -32.29 -52.80 -5.17
C GLU A 48 -33.41 -51.75 -5.08
N THR A 49 -34.60 -52.28 -4.78
CA THR A 49 -35.94 -51.67 -4.80
C THR A 49 -36.39 -51.08 -3.46
N HIS A 50 -37.42 -50.21 -3.53
CA HIS A 50 -38.50 -49.88 -2.56
C HIS A 50 -38.62 -48.36 -2.32
N ALA A 51 -39.53 -47.62 -2.96
CA ALA A 51 -41.01 -47.61 -2.89
C ALA A 51 -41.61 -46.95 -1.62
N THR A 52 -42.20 -45.77 -1.87
CA THR A 52 -43.53 -45.26 -1.42
C THR A 52 -43.73 -44.43 -0.13
N LYS A 53 -44.25 -43.21 -0.40
CA LYS A 53 -45.45 -42.53 0.16
C LYS A 53 -45.39 -41.73 1.48
N ALA A 54 -45.53 -40.41 1.28
CA ALA A 54 -46.65 -39.54 1.69
C ALA A 54 -46.97 -39.24 3.18
N GLY A 55 -47.20 -37.94 3.45
CA GLY A 55 -47.90 -37.40 4.63
C GLY A 55 -47.11 -36.25 5.28
N LYS A 56 -47.24 -35.00 4.82
CA LYS A 56 -48.21 -33.99 5.24
C LYS A 56 -48.29 -33.77 6.77
N GLN A 57 -47.80 -32.57 7.15
CA GLN A 57 -48.49 -31.55 7.96
C GLN A 57 -48.11 -31.37 9.45
N ILE A 58 -47.87 -30.08 9.76
CA ILE A 58 -48.11 -29.31 11.01
C ILE A 58 -46.90 -29.11 11.96
N LEU A 59 -46.40 -27.87 11.92
CA LEU A 59 -45.66 -27.16 12.97
C LEU A 59 -46.59 -26.81 14.15
N PRO A 60 -46.02 -26.59 15.35
CA PRO A 60 -46.50 -25.46 16.14
C PRO A 60 -45.36 -24.53 16.60
N ASP A 61 -45.69 -23.24 16.57
CA ASP A 61 -45.04 -22.15 17.28
C ASP A 61 -44.98 -22.40 18.78
N TYR A 62 -43.94 -21.88 19.44
CA TYR A 62 -43.94 -21.57 20.86
C TYR A 62 -43.34 -20.18 21.09
N GLN A 63 -44.18 -19.28 21.62
CA GLN A 63 -43.78 -18.01 22.22
C GLN A 63 -43.55 -18.18 23.73
N GLU A 64 -42.66 -17.31 24.21
CA GLU A 64 -42.22 -16.95 25.57
C GLU A 64 -43.20 -17.11 26.75
N SER A 65 -42.64 -17.52 27.89
CA SER A 65 -42.93 -16.91 29.20
C SER A 65 -41.80 -17.19 30.22
N ASP A 66 -41.20 -16.09 30.67
CA ASP A 66 -40.83 -15.68 32.03
C ASP A 66 -40.05 -16.55 33.04
N GLU A 67 -39.02 -15.87 33.57
CA GLU A 67 -38.55 -15.80 34.97
C GLU A 67 -37.78 -16.96 35.61
N GLY A 68 -36.59 -16.64 36.16
CA GLY A 68 -36.04 -17.33 37.32
C GLY A 68 -34.53 -17.60 37.30
N ASP A 69 -33.78 -16.68 37.89
CA ASP A 69 -32.73 -16.90 38.90
C ASP A 69 -31.76 -18.10 38.72
N TRP A 70 -30.50 -17.81 38.39
CA TRP A 70 -29.40 -18.78 38.40
C TRP A 70 -28.36 -18.42 39.47
N SER A 71 -28.65 -18.83 40.70
CA SER A 71 -27.64 -19.06 41.74
C SER A 71 -27.65 -20.53 42.14
N GLU A 72 -26.46 -21.15 42.14
CA GLU A 72 -26.14 -22.54 42.49
C GLU A 72 -26.50 -23.63 41.47
N VAL A 73 -25.50 -24.13 40.73
CA VAL A 73 -25.05 -25.53 40.82
C VAL A 73 -23.56 -25.57 40.41
N LEU A 74 -22.71 -25.67 41.42
CA LEU A 74 -21.30 -26.08 41.35
C LEU A 74 -21.25 -27.42 42.11
N LEU A 75 -20.39 -28.35 41.66
CA LEU A 75 -20.03 -29.67 42.23
C LEU A 75 -20.56 -30.89 41.45
N ASP A 76 -19.73 -31.41 40.53
CA ASP A 76 -19.16 -32.76 40.64
C ASP A 76 -18.13 -33.00 39.53
N MET A 77 -16.85 -33.05 39.90
CA MET A 77 -15.77 -33.70 39.13
C MET A 77 -15.23 -34.85 39.99
N PRO A 78 -14.84 -35.99 39.42
CA PRO A 78 -14.00 -36.97 40.11
C PRO A 78 -12.52 -36.79 39.75
N ASP A 79 -11.69 -36.76 40.80
CA ASP A 79 -10.22 -36.84 40.79
C ASP A 79 -9.70 -38.20 40.27
N PHE A 80 -8.50 -38.22 39.70
CA PHE A 80 -7.58 -39.36 39.87
C PHE A 80 -6.10 -38.93 39.75
N ASP A 81 -5.33 -39.45 40.72
CA ASP A 81 -3.95 -39.16 41.12
C ASP A 81 -2.84 -39.64 40.16
N GLU A 82 -1.64 -39.11 40.45
CA GLU A 82 -0.34 -39.26 39.81
C GLU A 82 0.52 -40.43 40.39
N ALA A 83 1.54 -40.85 39.61
CA ALA A 83 2.72 -41.70 39.93
C ALA A 83 2.62 -43.24 39.76
N ASP A 84 3.42 -43.84 38.87
CA ASP A 84 4.80 -44.32 39.16
C ASP A 84 5.50 -44.92 37.90
N ARG A 85 6.81 -45.10 38.04
CA ARG A 85 7.86 -45.34 37.03
C ARG A 85 7.91 -46.78 36.45
N GLY A 86 8.38 -46.88 35.20
CA GLY A 86 9.48 -47.80 34.86
C GLY A 86 9.18 -49.12 34.10
N HIS A 87 10.00 -49.32 33.06
CA HIS A 87 10.39 -50.57 32.37
C HIS A 87 9.55 -51.12 31.20
N SER A 88 10.28 -51.26 30.07
CA SER A 88 9.97 -52.02 28.84
C SER A 88 9.84 -53.53 29.13
N PRO A 89 9.13 -54.30 28.27
CA PRO A 89 9.85 -55.02 27.22
C PRO A 89 9.14 -55.14 25.86
N LYS A 90 9.94 -55.55 24.88
CA LYS A 90 9.72 -55.76 23.44
C LYS A 90 8.58 -56.73 23.06
N ALA A 91 8.05 -56.49 21.85
CA ALA A 91 7.89 -57.43 20.72
C ALA A 91 6.46 -57.66 20.15
N ASN A 92 6.24 -56.99 19.00
CA ASN A 92 5.75 -57.52 17.72
C ASN A 92 4.29 -58.00 17.54
N LYS A 93 3.52 -57.30 16.68
CA LYS A 93 3.02 -57.81 15.39
C LYS A 93 2.26 -56.76 14.55
N GLU A 94 2.84 -56.49 13.39
CA GLU A 94 2.23 -56.25 12.06
C GLU A 94 0.87 -55.53 11.92
N LYS A 95 0.91 -54.33 11.32
CA LYS A 95 -0.13 -53.85 10.41
C LYS A 95 0.52 -53.10 9.24
N LYS A 96 0.27 -53.59 8.01
CA LYS A 96 0.66 -52.99 6.72
C LYS A 96 0.00 -51.62 6.52
N PRO A 97 0.69 -50.62 5.94
CA PRO A 97 0.04 -49.47 5.31
C PRO A 97 -0.19 -49.72 3.81
N ARG A 98 -1.29 -49.13 3.30
CA ARG A 98 -1.72 -49.11 1.90
C ARG A 98 -0.75 -48.28 1.04
N GLU A 99 -0.47 -48.77 -0.16
CA GLU A 99 0.32 -48.09 -1.18
C GLU A 99 -0.43 -46.87 -1.75
N HIS A 100 0.27 -45.74 -1.90
CA HIS A 100 -0.08 -44.65 -2.82
C HIS A 100 1.14 -44.42 -3.72
N GLY A 101 0.93 -44.59 -5.03
CA GLY A 101 1.95 -44.43 -6.06
C GLY A 101 2.29 -42.95 -6.26
N SER A 102 3.48 -42.56 -5.81
CA SER A 102 4.12 -41.29 -6.19
C SER A 102 5.64 -41.31 -5.95
N SER A 103 6.18 -42.23 -5.12
CA SER A 103 7.62 -42.22 -4.80
C SER A 103 8.54 -42.80 -5.89
N LYS A 104 8.04 -43.64 -6.82
CA LYS A 104 8.91 -44.33 -7.79
C LYS A 104 9.52 -43.41 -8.85
N GLU A 105 8.86 -42.31 -9.20
CA GLU A 105 9.37 -41.35 -10.20
C GLU A 105 10.40 -40.39 -9.60
N GLN A 106 10.24 -40.02 -8.32
CA GLN A 106 11.19 -39.17 -7.61
C GLN A 106 12.48 -39.93 -7.26
N ASP A 107 12.38 -41.21 -6.90
CA ASP A 107 13.54 -42.06 -6.65
C ASP A 107 14.34 -42.34 -7.93
N SER A 108 13.69 -42.50 -9.09
CA SER A 108 14.41 -42.65 -10.37
C SER A 108 15.15 -41.37 -10.77
N LEU A 109 14.53 -40.20 -10.58
CA LEU A 109 15.17 -38.91 -10.85
C LEU A 109 16.35 -38.64 -9.92
N HIS A 110 16.25 -39.02 -8.64
CA HIS A 110 17.34 -38.87 -7.66
C HIS A 110 18.52 -39.80 -7.97
N VAL A 111 18.25 -41.04 -8.39
CA VAL A 111 19.30 -41.99 -8.78
C VAL A 111 19.99 -41.54 -10.08
N GLU A 112 19.24 -40.97 -11.02
CA GLU A 112 19.78 -40.43 -12.27
C GLU A 112 20.67 -39.19 -12.02
N LEU A 113 20.23 -38.25 -11.17
CA LEU A 113 21.01 -37.08 -10.74
C LEU A 113 22.31 -37.46 -10.01
N LEU A 114 22.25 -38.47 -9.13
CA LEU A 114 23.44 -38.97 -8.43
C LEU A 114 24.39 -39.73 -9.37
N SER A 115 23.87 -40.37 -10.41
CA SER A 115 24.69 -40.99 -11.46
C SER A 115 25.38 -39.94 -12.35
N LEU A 116 24.71 -38.82 -12.63
CA LEU A 116 25.23 -37.69 -13.39
C LEU A 116 26.33 -36.92 -12.64
N LEU A 117 26.19 -36.78 -11.31
CA LEU A 117 27.21 -36.13 -10.47
C LEU A 117 28.47 -36.99 -10.27
N LYS A 118 28.41 -38.30 -10.52
CA LYS A 118 29.56 -39.21 -10.42
C LYS A 118 30.39 -39.31 -11.69
N ASP A 119 29.86 -38.87 -12.84
CA ASP A 119 30.52 -39.02 -14.14
C ASP A 119 31.00 -37.65 -14.67
N ASP A 120 32.20 -37.28 -14.26
CA ASP A 120 32.82 -35.96 -14.49
C ASP A 120 32.96 -35.59 -15.98
N LYS A 121 32.90 -36.58 -16.89
CA LYS A 121 32.91 -36.36 -18.35
C LYS A 121 31.53 -35.96 -18.89
N ARG A 122 30.46 -36.62 -18.45
CA ARG A 122 29.08 -36.31 -18.86
C ARG A 122 28.60 -34.97 -18.31
N LEU A 123 29.00 -34.62 -17.09
CA LEU A 123 28.69 -33.32 -16.48
C LEU A 123 29.32 -32.17 -17.28
N ARG A 124 30.54 -32.36 -17.80
CA ARG A 124 31.22 -31.37 -18.65
C ARG A 124 30.60 -31.23 -20.04
N GLU A 125 30.09 -32.32 -20.63
CA GLU A 125 29.34 -32.28 -21.90
C GLU A 125 27.98 -31.57 -21.76
N LEU A 126 27.28 -31.75 -20.64
CA LEU A 126 26.01 -31.06 -20.40
C LEU A 126 26.21 -29.58 -20.08
N ILE A 127 27.22 -29.24 -19.29
CA ILE A 127 27.56 -27.84 -19.01
C ILE A 127 28.03 -27.14 -20.29
N SER A 128 28.78 -27.82 -21.16
CA SER A 128 29.21 -27.23 -22.44
C SER A 128 28.05 -27.10 -23.44
N ALA A 129 27.08 -28.04 -23.46
CA ALA A 129 25.88 -27.93 -24.29
C ALA A 129 24.92 -26.81 -23.83
N GLU A 130 24.75 -26.64 -22.52
CA GLU A 130 23.91 -25.59 -21.91
C GLU A 130 24.53 -24.18 -22.07
N LEU A 131 25.87 -24.08 -22.03
CA LEU A 131 26.58 -22.82 -22.28
C LEU A 131 26.55 -22.40 -23.76
N VAL A 132 26.41 -23.34 -24.69
CA VAL A 132 26.31 -23.06 -26.14
C VAL A 132 24.89 -22.68 -26.58
N SER A 133 23.85 -23.06 -25.82
CA SER A 133 22.46 -22.72 -26.15
C SER A 133 21.99 -21.34 -25.64
N ARG A 134 22.80 -20.66 -24.80
CA ARG A 134 22.51 -19.33 -24.26
C ARG A 134 23.58 -18.30 -24.62
N VAL A 135 23.70 -17.97 -25.91
CA VAL A 135 24.34 -16.73 -26.35
C VAL A 135 23.34 -15.95 -27.24
N PRO A 136 22.87 -14.76 -26.81
CA PRO A 136 22.10 -13.88 -27.67
C PRO A 136 23.01 -13.26 -28.73
N SER A 137 22.52 -13.24 -29.96
CA SER A 137 23.09 -12.57 -31.12
C SER A 137 23.27 -11.06 -30.90
N GLY A 138 24.46 -10.54 -31.20
CA GLY A 138 24.69 -9.10 -31.32
C GLY A 138 26.16 -8.70 -31.27
N SER A 139 26.66 -8.19 -32.41
CA SER A 139 27.89 -7.38 -32.56
C SER A 139 29.20 -8.13 -32.76
N ALA A 140 29.39 -8.64 -33.99
CA ALA A 140 30.70 -8.97 -34.53
C ALA A 140 31.38 -7.71 -35.08
N ASN A 141 32.58 -7.40 -34.60
CA ASN A 141 33.60 -6.66 -35.33
C ASN A 141 34.88 -7.48 -35.26
N GLN A 142 35.34 -7.97 -36.41
CA GLN A 142 36.66 -8.55 -36.57
C GLN A 142 37.29 -7.90 -37.81
N GLU A 143 38.35 -7.15 -37.57
CA GLU A 143 39.42 -7.01 -38.55
C GLU A 143 40.16 -8.35 -38.63
N VAL A 144 40.60 -8.77 -39.82
CA VAL A 144 42.01 -9.08 -40.15
C VAL A 144 42.14 -9.41 -41.65
N ALA A 145 43.03 -8.64 -42.29
CA ALA A 145 43.97 -8.94 -43.39
C ALA A 145 43.53 -9.64 -44.70
N GLY A 146 43.94 -9.00 -45.81
CA GLY A 146 44.98 -9.60 -46.66
C GLY A 146 44.54 -10.14 -48.04
N GLU A 147 44.90 -9.39 -49.08
CA GLU A 147 45.45 -9.89 -50.35
C GLU A 147 44.58 -10.78 -51.28
N GLN A 148 44.06 -10.21 -52.37
CA GLN A 148 44.64 -10.34 -53.73
C GLN A 148 43.67 -9.92 -54.85
N THR A 149 44.24 -9.16 -55.80
CA THR A 149 43.97 -9.12 -57.25
C THR A 149 42.62 -8.66 -57.80
N GLY A 150 42.70 -7.62 -58.65
CA GLY A 150 42.32 -7.81 -60.06
C GLY A 150 41.25 -6.89 -60.65
N GLN A 151 41.71 -5.76 -61.20
CA GLN A 151 41.30 -5.18 -62.50
C GLN A 151 39.82 -4.84 -62.79
N GLN A 152 39.57 -3.53 -62.72
CA GLN A 152 39.17 -2.63 -63.83
C GLN A 152 38.03 -2.99 -64.80
N GLY A 153 37.10 -2.03 -64.88
CA GLY A 153 36.33 -1.67 -66.08
C GLY A 153 34.83 -1.88 -65.90
N GLY A 154 33.93 -0.92 -66.05
CA GLY A 154 34.03 0.48 -66.44
C GLY A 154 32.62 1.02 -66.71
N ARG A 155 32.48 2.34 -66.53
CA ARG A 155 31.62 3.29 -67.26
C ARG A 155 30.09 3.32 -67.05
N GLN A 156 29.66 4.59 -66.85
CA GLN A 156 28.37 5.25 -67.14
C GLN A 156 27.27 5.04 -66.08
N ALA A 157 26.56 6.05 -65.57
CA ALA A 157 26.37 7.47 -65.92
C ALA A 157 25.97 8.24 -64.64
N GLU A 158 26.52 9.42 -64.34
CA GLU A 158 25.96 10.74 -64.69
C GLU A 158 24.44 10.88 -64.49
N GLN A 159 23.98 11.48 -63.39
CA GLN A 159 23.56 12.89 -63.36
C GLN A 159 23.05 13.36 -61.98
N GLN A 160 23.50 14.58 -61.63
CA GLN A 160 22.95 15.53 -60.66
C GLN A 160 23.31 15.38 -59.17
N ALA A 161 24.56 15.72 -58.87
CA ALA A 161 24.93 16.43 -57.65
C ALA A 161 25.75 17.68 -58.07
N GLY A 162 25.40 18.86 -57.55
CA GLY A 162 26.11 20.10 -57.85
C GLY A 162 25.44 21.34 -57.27
N GLN A 163 25.82 21.69 -56.04
CA GLN A 163 25.96 23.02 -55.42
C GLN A 163 26.11 22.75 -53.91
N GLN A 164 27.18 23.10 -53.19
CA GLN A 164 28.24 24.09 -53.35
C GLN A 164 29.45 23.64 -52.50
N GLU A 165 30.64 23.71 -53.07
CA GLU A 165 31.90 23.87 -52.31
C GLU A 165 32.56 25.15 -52.79
N ALA A 166 33.00 26.00 -51.86
CA ALA A 166 34.19 26.82 -52.05
C ALA A 166 34.79 27.25 -50.70
N ARG A 167 35.93 26.63 -50.40
CA ARG A 167 37.16 27.18 -49.80
C ARG A 167 37.16 27.63 -48.34
N GLY A 168 37.97 26.90 -47.56
CA GLY A 168 38.62 27.41 -46.36
C GLY A 168 39.89 28.21 -46.66
N GLN A 169 40.33 29.01 -45.68
CA GLN A 169 41.65 28.99 -45.03
C GLN A 169 41.77 30.17 -44.04
N ALA A 170 42.60 29.94 -43.00
CA ALA A 170 43.18 30.87 -42.01
C ALA A 170 42.46 31.01 -40.64
N ALA A 171 43.06 30.40 -39.60
CA ALA A 171 43.55 31.10 -38.40
C ALA A 171 44.24 30.10 -37.43
N GLN A 172 45.49 30.39 -37.08
CA GLN A 172 46.31 29.78 -36.03
C GLN A 172 46.15 30.54 -34.69
N ASP A 173 46.60 29.89 -33.63
CA ASP A 173 47.06 30.42 -32.33
C ASP A 173 46.04 31.05 -31.36
N GLU A 174 45.79 30.39 -30.22
CA GLU A 174 46.52 30.65 -28.96
C GLU A 174 45.94 29.79 -27.81
N SER A 175 46.85 29.27 -26.97
CA SER A 175 46.57 28.53 -25.73
C SER A 175 46.02 29.47 -24.64
N PRO A 176 45.08 29.06 -23.75
CA PRO A 176 44.77 29.85 -22.58
C PRO A 176 45.80 29.60 -21.47
N LYS A 177 46.51 30.68 -21.12
CA LYS A 177 47.42 30.80 -19.99
C LYS A 177 46.74 30.50 -18.65
N ALA A 178 47.51 29.85 -17.79
CA ALA A 178 47.33 29.81 -16.35
C ALA A 178 47.12 31.22 -15.77
N GLN A 179 46.07 31.38 -14.97
CA GLN A 179 45.98 32.43 -13.96
C GLN A 179 45.78 31.78 -12.59
N SER A 180 46.85 31.86 -11.82
CA SER A 180 46.94 31.69 -10.38
C SER A 180 46.03 32.69 -9.65
N GLY A 181 45.39 32.23 -8.57
CA GLY A 181 44.99 33.09 -7.46
C GLY A 181 43.49 33.17 -7.23
N GLN A 182 42.96 32.24 -6.44
CA GLN A 182 42.41 32.53 -5.11
C GLN A 182 42.02 31.19 -4.46
N ASN A 183 42.84 30.77 -3.49
CA ASN A 183 42.45 29.80 -2.48
C ASN A 183 41.20 30.35 -1.79
N GLY A 184 40.02 29.89 -2.21
CA GLY A 184 38.85 29.93 -1.37
C GLY A 184 39.06 28.89 -0.28
N ASP A 185 39.38 29.34 0.92
CA ASP A 185 39.21 28.56 2.15
C ASP A 185 37.81 27.94 2.09
N LYS A 186 37.75 26.64 1.76
CA LYS A 186 36.68 25.80 2.27
C LYS A 186 36.88 25.85 3.77
N LYS A 187 36.04 26.65 4.45
CA LYS A 187 35.77 26.44 5.87
C LYS A 187 35.29 25.00 5.98
N ASP A 188 36.21 24.11 6.28
CA ASP A 188 35.88 22.83 6.90
C ASP A 188 35.17 23.21 8.19
N GLU A 189 33.84 23.14 8.18
CA GLU A 189 33.07 23.09 9.40
C GLU A 189 33.61 21.88 10.16
N HIS A 190 34.48 22.13 11.15
CA HIS A 190 34.90 21.12 12.10
C HIS A 190 33.64 20.57 12.75
N LYS A 191 33.17 19.43 12.26
CA LYS A 191 32.06 18.69 12.83
C LYS A 191 32.49 18.32 14.26
N GLU A 192 31.94 19.01 15.26
CA GLU A 192 32.23 18.70 16.66
C GLU A 192 31.91 17.23 16.91
N ILE A 193 32.94 16.45 17.22
CA ILE A 193 32.81 15.02 17.53
C ILE A 193 32.07 14.92 18.86
N ARG A 194 30.91 14.27 18.86
CA ARG A 194 30.15 13.97 20.08
C ARG A 194 30.64 12.62 20.59
N PRO A 195 31.46 12.54 21.65
CA PRO A 195 32.06 11.29 22.07
C PRO A 195 31.01 10.27 22.56
N ILE A 196 31.29 9.00 22.32
CA ILE A 196 30.54 7.88 22.89
C ILE A 196 30.97 7.69 24.35
N PRO A 197 30.03 7.64 25.32
CA PRO A 197 30.37 7.40 26.72
C PRO A 197 31.04 6.03 26.89
N ALA A 198 32.17 5.98 27.60
CA ALA A 198 32.88 4.72 27.86
C ALA A 198 32.20 3.83 28.92
N GLN A 199 31.43 4.43 29.83
CA GLN A 199 30.71 3.71 30.86
C GLN A 199 29.35 3.23 30.33
N MET A 200 29.06 1.94 30.48
CA MET A 200 27.85 1.30 29.94
C MET A 200 26.56 1.99 30.42
N ASP A 201 26.46 2.33 31.70
CA ASP A 201 25.23 2.93 32.24
C ASP A 201 24.97 4.33 31.66
N GLN A 202 26.03 5.08 31.34
CA GLN A 202 25.93 6.38 30.66
C GLN A 202 25.56 6.21 29.19
N PHE A 203 26.10 5.19 28.52
CA PHE A 203 25.74 4.83 27.14
C PHE A 203 24.24 4.50 27.03
N LEU A 204 23.72 3.63 27.90
CA LEU A 204 22.31 3.22 27.91
C LEU A 204 21.38 4.39 28.23
N LYS A 205 21.74 5.23 29.20
CA LYS A 205 20.97 6.44 29.51
C LYS A 205 20.92 7.41 28.34
N LYS A 206 22.05 7.60 27.64
CA LYS A 206 22.10 8.46 26.45
C LYS A 206 21.26 7.90 25.30
N LEU A 207 21.19 6.56 25.13
CA LEU A 207 20.26 5.92 24.18
C LEU A 207 18.80 6.13 24.57
N GLU A 208 18.47 6.06 25.87
CA GLU A 208 17.12 6.31 26.38
C GLU A 208 16.68 7.74 26.09
N ASP A 209 17.54 8.72 26.39
CA ASP A 209 17.26 10.15 26.21
C ASP A 209 17.21 10.57 24.73
N GLU A 210 18.14 10.10 23.87
CA GLU A 210 18.25 10.58 22.49
C GLU A 210 17.55 9.71 21.45
N ALA A 211 17.57 8.38 21.61
CA ALA A 211 17.00 7.43 20.64
C ALA A 211 15.64 6.87 21.09
N GLY A 212 15.24 7.07 22.35
CA GLY A 212 14.01 6.51 22.89
C GLY A 212 14.10 5.02 23.22
N TYR A 213 15.29 4.53 23.61
CA TYR A 213 15.44 3.19 24.17
C TYR A 213 14.46 2.97 25.33
N LYS A 214 13.86 1.77 25.43
CA LYS A 214 12.75 1.40 26.33
C LYS A 214 11.38 2.02 26.03
N THR A 215 11.32 3.09 25.23
CA THR A 215 10.06 3.68 24.77
C THR A 215 9.65 3.09 23.42
N SER A 216 10.59 3.05 22.47
CA SER A 216 10.38 2.52 21.13
C SER A 216 10.62 1.01 21.09
N PHE A 217 9.62 0.22 20.70
CA PHE A 217 9.72 -1.24 20.71
C PHE A 217 10.66 -1.81 19.62
N ASP A 218 10.86 -1.05 18.54
CA ASP A 218 11.72 -1.43 17.43
C ASP A 218 13.21 -1.21 17.72
N ILE A 219 13.55 -0.58 18.86
CA ILE A 219 14.92 -0.43 19.34
C ILE A 219 15.25 -1.60 20.25
N VAL A 220 16.26 -2.39 19.86
CA VAL A 220 16.74 -3.51 20.67
C VAL A 220 18.15 -3.22 21.14
N VAL A 221 18.33 -3.26 22.46
CA VAL A 221 19.65 -3.24 23.10
C VAL A 221 19.76 -4.51 23.94
N ARG A 222 20.70 -5.38 23.57
CA ARG A 222 21.00 -6.60 24.30
C ARG A 222 22.33 -6.44 25.04
N GLU A 223 22.26 -6.39 26.35
CA GLU A 223 23.43 -6.43 27.23
C GLU A 223 23.92 -7.86 27.42
N MET A 224 25.24 -8.04 27.46
CA MET A 224 25.91 -9.30 27.72
C MET A 224 27.27 -9.07 28.36
N THR A 225 27.86 -10.12 28.94
CA THR A 225 29.23 -10.09 29.45
C THR A 225 30.05 -11.11 28.69
N LEU A 226 31.12 -10.67 28.03
CA LEU A 226 31.99 -11.51 27.20
C LEU A 226 33.45 -11.22 27.57
N GLY A 227 34.23 -12.28 27.81
CA GLY A 227 35.60 -12.19 28.31
C GLY A 227 35.79 -11.24 29.51
N GLY A 228 34.78 -11.13 30.38
CA GLY A 228 34.84 -10.30 31.60
C GLY A 228 34.47 -8.82 31.42
N LYS A 229 34.17 -8.34 30.21
CA LYS A 229 33.67 -6.97 29.98
C LYS A 229 32.17 -6.97 29.63
N ARG A 230 31.44 -5.94 30.06
CA ARG A 230 30.05 -5.71 29.60
C ARG A 230 30.06 -5.21 28.17
N ILE A 231 29.14 -5.72 27.37
CA ILE A 231 28.95 -5.37 25.97
C ILE A 231 27.47 -5.11 25.74
N ALA A 232 27.15 -4.07 24.96
CA ALA A 232 25.80 -3.79 24.47
C ALA A 232 25.75 -3.94 22.95
N CYS A 233 24.84 -4.80 22.49
CA CYS A 233 24.48 -4.94 21.08
C CYS A 233 23.21 -4.12 20.81
N PHE A 234 23.35 -3.03 20.06
CA PHE A 234 22.28 -2.08 19.74
C PHE A 234 21.95 -2.12 18.24
N PHE A 235 20.70 -2.40 17.92
CA PHE A 235 20.20 -2.45 16.55
C PHE A 235 18.71 -2.14 16.46
N MET A 236 18.24 -1.89 15.24
CA MET A 236 16.82 -1.73 14.94
C MET A 236 16.21 -3.09 14.58
N ASN A 237 15.20 -3.51 15.32
CA ASN A 237 14.46 -4.74 15.06
C ASN A 237 13.80 -4.68 13.67
N GLY A 238 13.86 -5.78 12.93
CA GLY A 238 13.33 -5.86 11.58
C GLY A 238 14.15 -5.14 10.49
N LEU A 239 15.29 -4.50 10.83
CA LEU A 239 16.28 -4.00 9.87
C LEU A 239 17.63 -4.73 9.94
N ALA A 240 17.84 -5.58 10.95
CA ALA A 240 19.05 -6.38 11.13
C ALA A 240 18.80 -7.85 10.78
N LYS A 241 19.83 -8.52 10.24
CA LYS A 241 19.80 -9.95 9.89
C LYS A 241 20.13 -10.81 11.10
N ASP A 242 19.13 -11.55 11.57
CA ASP A 242 19.20 -12.45 12.73
C ASP A 242 20.32 -13.49 12.63
N THR A 243 20.50 -14.15 11.47
CA THR A 243 21.53 -15.18 11.29
C THR A 243 22.94 -14.61 11.43
N VAL A 244 23.20 -13.44 10.86
CA VAL A 244 24.51 -12.77 10.92
C VAL A 244 24.80 -12.36 12.36
N LEU A 245 23.82 -11.77 13.05
CA LEU A 245 23.98 -11.40 14.46
C LEU A 245 24.21 -12.62 15.34
N THR A 246 23.49 -13.71 15.12
CA THR A 246 23.65 -14.96 15.87
C THR A 246 25.03 -15.57 15.67
N ASP A 247 25.54 -15.56 14.43
CA ASP A 247 26.90 -16.04 14.11
C ASP A 247 27.97 -15.19 14.78
N VAL A 248 27.84 -13.85 14.71
CA VAL A 248 28.72 -12.92 15.41
C VAL A 248 28.69 -13.23 16.91
N LEU A 249 27.52 -13.21 17.55
CA LEU A 249 27.36 -13.47 18.97
C LEU A 249 27.93 -14.82 19.41
N THR A 250 27.69 -15.87 18.62
CA THR A 250 28.23 -17.22 18.89
C THR A 250 29.75 -17.19 18.91
N ARG A 251 30.40 -16.51 17.95
CA ARG A 251 31.86 -16.40 17.94
C ARG A 251 32.40 -15.60 19.12
N LEU A 252 31.66 -14.59 19.57
CA LEU A 252 32.04 -13.81 20.74
C LEU A 252 32.01 -14.60 22.04
N THR A 253 31.27 -15.72 22.11
CA THR A 253 31.31 -16.60 23.29
C THR A 253 32.63 -17.35 23.46
N TYR A 254 33.45 -17.46 22.40
CA TYR A 254 34.78 -18.08 22.48
C TYR A 254 35.85 -17.13 23.05
N LEU A 255 35.51 -15.87 23.33
CA LEU A 255 36.44 -14.91 23.89
C LEU A 255 36.77 -15.28 25.34
N GLN A 256 38.04 -15.57 25.61
CA GLN A 256 38.55 -15.84 26.96
C GLN A 256 38.95 -14.53 27.65
N GLN A 257 38.90 -14.49 28.99
CA GLN A 257 39.33 -13.31 29.75
C GLN A 257 40.81 -12.96 29.51
N ASP A 258 41.63 -13.98 29.26
CA ASP A 258 43.09 -13.83 29.13
C ASP A 258 43.53 -13.20 27.79
N THR A 259 42.62 -13.10 26.81
CA THR A 259 42.88 -12.52 25.48
C THR A 259 42.38 -11.09 25.31
N ILE A 260 41.65 -10.53 26.29
CA ILE A 260 41.22 -9.11 26.26
C ILE A 260 42.32 -8.22 26.86
N ASP A 261 43.23 -7.75 26.02
CA ASP A 261 44.19 -6.70 26.40
C ASP A 261 43.50 -5.31 26.46
N ALA A 262 44.25 -4.26 26.83
CA ALA A 262 43.78 -2.87 26.83
C ALA A 262 43.25 -2.35 25.47
N HIS A 263 43.37 -3.17 24.41
CA HIS A 263 42.89 -2.92 23.05
C HIS A 263 41.79 -3.92 22.65
N ALA A 264 40.85 -4.17 23.57
CA ALA A 264 39.77 -5.15 23.45
C ALA A 264 39.03 -5.04 22.11
N LEU A 265 38.78 -3.79 21.67
CA LEU A 265 38.09 -3.47 20.43
C LEU A 265 38.87 -3.90 19.18
N HIS A 266 40.19 -3.72 19.17
CA HIS A 266 41.08 -4.08 18.07
C HIS A 266 41.22 -5.60 17.94
N ALA A 267 41.39 -6.29 19.08
CA ALA A 267 41.40 -7.75 19.12
C ALA A 267 40.06 -8.34 18.63
N PHE A 268 38.94 -7.72 19.01
CA PHE A 268 37.60 -8.12 18.60
C PHE A 268 37.40 -7.97 17.08
N MET A 269 37.77 -6.82 16.51
CA MET A 269 37.67 -6.57 15.07
C MET A 269 38.47 -7.56 14.22
N ASP A 270 39.74 -7.76 14.56
CA ASP A 270 40.67 -8.46 13.66
C ASP A 270 40.61 -9.98 13.79
N LEU A 271 40.23 -10.50 14.98
CA LEU A 271 40.36 -11.93 15.27
C LEU A 271 39.01 -12.67 15.32
N TYR A 272 37.91 -12.00 15.68
CA TYR A 272 36.69 -12.69 16.10
C TYR A 272 35.41 -12.33 15.35
N VAL A 273 35.33 -11.17 14.68
CA VAL A 273 34.12 -10.77 13.94
C VAL A 273 34.12 -11.39 12.53
N PRO A 274 33.18 -12.31 12.19
CA PRO A 274 33.06 -12.88 10.84
C PRO A 274 32.66 -11.89 9.74
N ALA A 275 32.14 -10.73 10.13
CA ALA A 275 31.41 -9.87 9.23
C ALA A 275 32.34 -9.20 8.22
N VAL A 276 31.88 -9.14 6.97
CA VAL A 276 32.65 -8.60 5.84
C VAL A 276 32.94 -7.10 6.01
N GLN A 277 32.03 -6.37 6.66
CA GLN A 277 32.16 -4.93 6.89
C GLN A 277 32.00 -4.64 8.38
N VAL A 278 33.11 -4.22 8.99
CA VAL A 278 33.19 -3.77 10.37
C VAL A 278 34.00 -2.49 10.39
N LYS A 279 33.51 -1.47 11.09
CA LYS A 279 34.27 -0.23 11.33
C LYS A 279 34.14 0.24 12.77
N PRO A 280 35.22 0.76 13.38
CA PRO A 280 35.14 1.46 14.65
C PRO A 280 34.59 2.87 14.41
N VAL A 281 33.72 3.32 15.29
CA VAL A 281 33.13 4.67 15.26
C VAL A 281 33.25 5.27 16.67
N GLU A 282 33.79 6.48 16.74
CA GLU A 282 33.97 7.23 18.00
C GLU A 282 32.92 8.33 18.20
N ASP A 283 32.25 8.73 17.10
CA ASP A 283 31.20 9.74 17.11
C ASP A 283 29.82 9.13 17.37
N TRP A 284 29.15 9.62 18.40
CA TRP A 284 27.81 9.20 18.80
C TRP A 284 26.77 9.40 17.69
N THR A 285 26.86 10.52 16.97
CA THR A 285 25.90 10.85 15.91
C THR A 285 26.07 9.92 14.72
N GLU A 286 27.32 9.65 14.32
CA GLU A 286 27.62 8.67 13.28
C GLU A 286 27.13 7.27 13.65
N MET A 287 27.36 6.83 14.90
CA MET A 287 26.87 5.54 15.40
C MET A 287 25.34 5.45 15.26
N LEU A 288 24.60 6.48 15.70
CA LEU A 288 23.14 6.52 15.57
C LEU A 288 22.69 6.47 14.10
N ILE A 289 23.32 7.24 13.22
CA ILE A 289 22.98 7.27 11.79
C ILE A 289 23.16 5.88 11.15
N GLU A 290 24.26 5.19 11.47
CA GLU A 290 24.53 3.85 10.95
C GLU A 290 23.52 2.82 11.46
N VAL A 291 23.18 2.85 12.75
CA VAL A 291 22.19 1.93 13.33
C VAL A 291 20.79 2.21 12.77
N LEU A 292 20.40 3.47 12.64
CA LEU A 292 19.13 3.86 11.99
C LEU A 292 19.10 3.49 10.49
N ALA A 293 20.26 3.33 9.86
CA ALA A 293 20.40 2.78 8.51
C ALA A 293 20.35 1.24 8.46
N GLY A 294 20.19 0.57 9.62
CA GLY A 294 20.06 -0.88 9.78
C GLY A 294 21.36 -1.61 10.15
N ALA A 295 22.46 -0.90 10.39
CA ALA A 295 23.67 -1.53 10.93
C ALA A 295 23.47 -1.91 12.41
N THR A 296 24.40 -2.69 12.97
CA THR A 296 24.40 -3.06 14.39
C THR A 296 25.62 -2.50 15.10
N ALA A 297 25.40 -1.84 16.22
CA ALA A 297 26.43 -1.28 17.08
C ALA A 297 26.77 -2.23 18.23
N PHE A 298 28.06 -2.54 18.41
CA PHE A 298 28.60 -3.27 19.53
C PHE A 298 29.48 -2.34 20.37
N HIS A 299 28.95 -1.91 21.51
CA HIS A 299 29.66 -1.05 22.46
C HIS A 299 30.26 -1.90 23.58
N ILE A 300 31.53 -1.68 23.88
CA ILE A 300 32.28 -2.42 24.91
C ILE A 300 32.58 -1.47 26.07
N GLU A 301 32.30 -1.91 27.30
CA GLU A 301 32.56 -1.11 28.49
C GLU A 301 34.05 -0.77 28.65
N GLY A 302 34.31 0.51 28.93
CA GLY A 302 35.64 1.08 29.06
C GLY A 302 36.25 1.61 27.76
N GLU A 303 35.61 1.38 26.60
CA GLU A 303 36.07 1.89 25.30
C GLU A 303 35.28 3.13 24.89
N SER A 304 35.95 4.14 24.33
CA SER A 304 35.30 5.35 23.78
C SER A 304 34.83 5.20 22.32
N SER A 305 34.98 4.01 21.76
CA SER A 305 34.59 3.65 20.40
C SER A 305 33.62 2.47 20.40
N THR A 306 32.73 2.44 19.42
CA THR A 306 31.77 1.36 19.19
C THR A 306 32.04 0.71 17.84
N LEU A 307 31.85 -0.61 17.75
CA LEU A 307 31.98 -1.33 16.49
C LEU A 307 30.66 -1.36 15.74
N ILE A 308 30.67 -0.86 14.51
CA ILE A 308 29.54 -0.96 13.59
C ILE A 308 29.75 -2.17 12.70
N ILE A 309 28.81 -3.10 12.74
CA ILE A 309 28.75 -4.27 11.87
C ILE A 309 27.62 -4.07 10.86
N ASP A 310 27.94 -4.20 9.56
CA ASP A 310 26.90 -4.18 8.53
C ASP A 310 26.19 -5.54 8.46
N ALA A 311 25.09 -5.63 9.21
CA ALA A 311 24.17 -6.77 9.22
C ALA A 311 22.78 -6.37 8.69
N LYS A 312 22.71 -5.44 7.72
CA LYS A 312 21.44 -4.91 7.22
C LYS A 312 20.61 -5.99 6.53
N ASN A 313 19.33 -6.05 6.87
CA ASN A 313 18.31 -6.82 6.17
C ASN A 313 17.05 -5.97 6.05
N PHE A 314 16.73 -5.53 4.83
CA PHE A 314 15.47 -4.84 4.57
C PHE A 314 14.41 -5.87 4.19
N PRO A 315 13.14 -5.68 4.59
CA PRO A 315 12.04 -6.54 4.14
C PRO A 315 12.05 -6.66 2.60
N ALA A 316 12.34 -7.87 2.09
CA ALA A 316 12.65 -8.13 0.68
C ALA A 316 11.63 -9.04 -0.03
N ARG A 317 10.55 -9.47 0.63
CA ARG A 317 9.39 -10.06 -0.05
C ARG A 317 8.45 -8.93 -0.44
N GLY A 318 8.18 -8.82 -1.74
CA GLY A 318 7.45 -7.71 -2.35
C GLY A 318 6.12 -7.48 -1.63
N PRO A 319 6.00 -6.44 -0.78
CA PRO A 319 4.66 -5.95 -0.46
C PRO A 319 3.94 -5.70 -1.79
N ASP A 320 2.78 -6.32 -1.94
CA ASP A 320 1.95 -6.12 -3.11
C ASP A 320 1.61 -4.64 -3.26
N GLU A 321 1.38 -4.21 -4.50
CA GLU A 321 1.04 -2.82 -4.75
C GLU A 321 -0.25 -2.46 -4.00
N PRO A 322 -0.28 -1.35 -3.21
CA PRO A 322 -1.44 -0.95 -2.43
C PRO A 322 -2.68 -0.91 -3.32
N SER A 323 -3.73 -1.63 -2.93
CA SER A 323 -4.92 -1.81 -3.75
C SER A 323 -5.77 -0.53 -3.79
N LEU A 324 -5.83 0.20 -2.67
CA LEU A 324 -6.65 1.41 -2.50
C LEU A 324 -5.94 2.69 -2.97
N GLU A 325 -4.61 2.75 -2.85
CA GLU A 325 -3.82 3.95 -3.16
C GLU A 325 -2.75 3.71 -4.25
N ARG A 326 -3.17 3.13 -5.39
CA ARG A 326 -2.30 2.91 -6.56
C ARG A 326 -1.78 4.22 -7.14
N VAL A 327 -0.53 4.23 -7.59
CA VAL A 327 0.09 5.39 -8.24
C VAL A 327 0.87 5.00 -9.48
N VAL A 328 0.79 5.82 -10.52
CA VAL A 328 1.52 5.59 -11.78
C VAL A 328 3.04 5.68 -11.59
N ARG A 329 3.49 6.55 -10.68
CA ARG A 329 4.92 6.74 -10.34
C ARG A 329 5.07 6.84 -8.84
N GLY A 330 5.95 6.05 -8.25
CA GLY A 330 6.28 6.12 -6.83
C GLY A 330 6.63 4.79 -6.22
N ALA A 331 6.72 4.78 -4.89
CA ALA A 331 6.94 3.54 -4.16
C ALA A 331 5.70 2.65 -4.34
N ARG A 332 5.94 1.38 -4.71
CA ARG A 332 4.90 0.36 -4.88
C ARG A 332 4.77 -0.54 -3.66
N ASP A 333 5.60 -0.34 -2.65
CA ASP A 333 5.49 -1.09 -1.41
C ASP A 333 4.27 -0.63 -0.63
N GLY A 334 3.29 -1.52 -0.50
CA GLY A 334 2.20 -1.43 0.46
C GLY A 334 2.60 -1.94 1.85
N PHE A 335 1.79 -1.64 2.84
CA PHE A 335 1.83 -2.36 4.12
C PHE A 335 1.29 -3.78 3.96
N VAL A 336 1.65 -4.63 4.92
CA VAL A 336 1.23 -6.03 5.02
C VAL A 336 0.61 -6.26 6.41
N GLU A 337 0.11 -7.45 6.69
CA GLU A 337 -0.58 -7.73 7.95
C GLU A 337 0.36 -7.81 9.17
N THR A 338 1.68 -7.93 8.95
CA THR A 338 2.68 -8.06 10.02
C THR A 338 3.13 -6.69 10.54
N LEU A 339 2.82 -6.38 11.81
CA LEU A 339 3.17 -5.11 12.45
C LEU A 339 4.65 -4.72 12.32
N MET A 340 5.57 -5.65 12.60
CA MET A 340 7.02 -5.38 12.56
C MET A 340 7.49 -5.03 11.14
N VAL A 341 6.93 -5.67 10.11
CA VAL A 341 7.28 -5.33 8.71
C VAL A 341 6.84 -3.90 8.39
N ASN A 342 5.63 -3.51 8.79
CA ASN A 342 5.10 -2.17 8.56
C ASN A 342 5.94 -1.08 9.24
N VAL A 343 6.31 -1.31 10.50
CA VAL A 343 7.20 -0.41 11.26
C VAL A 343 8.57 -0.29 10.59
N SER A 344 9.15 -1.41 10.12
CA SER A 344 10.42 -1.40 9.36
C SER A 344 10.32 -0.62 8.04
N LEU A 345 9.20 -0.72 7.31
CA LEU A 345 8.98 0.01 6.05
C LEU A 345 8.96 1.53 6.25
N VAL A 346 8.42 2.01 7.37
CA VAL A 346 8.44 3.43 7.75
C VAL A 346 9.81 3.84 8.28
N ARG A 347 10.43 3.04 9.17
CA ARG A 347 11.77 3.34 9.72
C ARG A 347 12.85 3.42 8.64
N ARG A 348 12.74 2.62 7.57
CA ARG A 348 13.65 2.70 6.41
C ARG A 348 13.63 4.08 5.74
N ARG A 349 12.48 4.77 5.76
CA ARG A 349 12.27 6.12 5.21
C ARG A 349 12.61 7.20 6.22
N LEU A 350 12.22 7.01 7.48
CA LEU A 350 12.45 7.93 8.59
C LEU A 350 13.55 7.41 9.52
N ARG A 351 14.79 7.77 9.18
CA ARG A 351 15.99 7.48 9.98
C ARG A 351 16.21 8.55 11.04
N ASP A 352 15.17 8.85 11.78
CA ASP A 352 15.16 9.89 12.81
C ASP A 352 15.26 9.24 14.20
N PRO A 353 16.23 9.64 15.05
CA PRO A 353 16.34 9.12 16.41
C PRO A 353 15.17 9.54 17.31
N GLN A 354 14.38 10.57 16.97
CA GLN A 354 13.21 11.05 17.70
C GLN A 354 11.91 10.33 17.33
N LEU A 355 11.92 9.46 16.31
CA LEU A 355 10.75 8.64 15.95
C LEU A 355 10.56 7.50 16.98
N ARG A 356 9.40 7.51 17.64
CA ARG A 356 8.98 6.57 18.69
C ARG A 356 7.91 5.63 18.14
N TYR A 357 7.99 4.37 18.55
CA TYR A 357 6.96 3.35 18.34
C TYR A 357 6.57 2.72 19.68
N GLU A 358 5.43 3.13 20.26
CA GLU A 358 4.96 2.61 21.54
C GLU A 358 3.96 1.47 21.31
N ILE A 359 4.15 0.32 21.96
CA ILE A 359 3.18 -0.79 21.92
C ILE A 359 2.19 -0.67 23.08
N VAL A 360 0.91 -0.82 22.77
CA VAL A 360 -0.18 -1.00 23.70
C VAL A 360 -0.93 -2.28 23.32
N ARG A 361 -1.18 -3.16 24.29
CA ARG A 361 -2.00 -4.36 24.07
C ARG A 361 -3.46 -4.06 24.32
N VAL A 362 -4.31 -4.48 23.39
CA VAL A 362 -5.76 -4.23 23.44
C VAL A 362 -6.51 -5.56 23.30
N GLY A 363 -7.51 -5.77 24.17
CA GLY A 363 -8.38 -6.93 24.15
C GLY A 363 -8.14 -7.88 25.32
N GLU A 364 -9.20 -8.34 25.97
CA GLU A 364 -9.09 -9.21 27.16
C GLU A 364 -8.64 -10.63 26.81
N ARG A 365 -9.08 -11.18 25.68
CA ARG A 365 -8.80 -12.55 25.23
C ARG A 365 -7.63 -12.64 24.25
N THR A 366 -7.59 -11.77 23.24
CA THR A 366 -6.56 -11.87 22.17
C THR A 366 -5.33 -11.01 22.42
N GLN A 367 -5.43 -9.97 23.26
CA GLN A 367 -4.32 -9.07 23.60
C GLN A 367 -3.55 -8.58 22.35
N THR A 368 -4.29 -8.09 21.35
CA THR A 368 -3.75 -7.64 20.06
C THR A 368 -2.78 -6.48 20.27
N ASP A 369 -1.60 -6.54 19.65
CA ASP A 369 -0.60 -5.47 19.71
C ASP A 369 -1.02 -4.29 18.81
N VAL A 370 -1.08 -3.09 19.40
CA VAL A 370 -1.35 -1.83 18.72
C VAL A 370 -0.13 -0.92 18.91
N CYS A 371 0.44 -0.42 17.82
CA CYS A 371 1.59 0.48 17.88
C CYS A 371 1.20 1.94 17.58
N ILE A 372 1.56 2.85 18.48
CA ILE A 372 1.44 4.29 18.31
C ILE A 372 2.79 4.85 17.86
N ALA A 373 2.83 5.43 16.66
CA ALA A 373 4.02 6.03 16.08
C ALA A 373 3.92 7.56 16.01
N TYR A 374 4.97 8.24 16.44
CA TYR A 374 5.06 9.70 16.40
C TYR A 374 6.53 10.15 16.50
N ILE A 375 6.82 11.40 16.10
CA ILE A 375 8.15 12.01 16.28
C ILE A 375 8.10 12.92 17.50
N ASP A 376 8.89 12.63 18.53
CA ASP A 376 8.73 13.22 19.87
C ASP A 376 8.90 14.74 19.92
N ASP A 377 9.85 15.29 19.18
CA ASP A 377 10.15 16.72 19.12
C ASP A 377 9.29 17.49 18.08
N ILE A 378 8.41 16.80 17.35
CA ILE A 378 7.48 17.39 16.39
C ILE A 378 6.03 17.28 16.88
N ALA A 379 5.60 16.10 17.31
CA ALA A 379 4.21 15.81 17.64
C ALA A 379 3.73 16.55 18.89
N ASP A 380 2.43 16.88 18.94
CA ASP A 380 1.80 17.44 20.12
C ASP A 380 1.60 16.36 21.18
N THR A 381 2.22 16.53 22.34
CA THR A 381 2.14 15.58 23.46
C THR A 381 0.71 15.40 23.97
N GLU A 382 -0.14 16.44 23.94
CA GLU A 382 -1.55 16.31 24.34
C GLU A 382 -2.33 15.37 23.41
N LEU A 383 -1.99 15.38 22.12
CA LEU A 383 -2.61 14.53 21.11
C LEU A 383 -2.16 13.07 21.30
N VAL A 384 -0.86 12.84 21.46
CA VAL A 384 -0.30 11.50 21.69
C VAL A 384 -0.93 10.87 22.94
N GLU A 385 -0.98 11.61 24.06
CA GLU A 385 -1.56 11.09 25.31
C GLU A 385 -3.06 10.81 25.17
N SER A 386 -3.81 11.70 24.50
CA SER A 386 -5.24 11.48 24.27
C SER A 386 -5.51 10.22 23.43
N ILE A 387 -4.66 9.91 22.45
CA ILE A 387 -4.78 8.69 21.64
C ILE A 387 -4.44 7.47 22.51
N ARG A 388 -3.31 7.54 23.24
CA ARG A 388 -2.86 6.48 24.14
C ARG A 388 -3.93 6.12 25.17
N ASP A 389 -4.52 7.12 25.83
CA ASP A 389 -5.55 6.93 26.85
C ASP A 389 -6.82 6.31 26.27
N LYS A 390 -7.26 6.77 25.08
CA LYS A 390 -8.43 6.21 24.41
C LYS A 390 -8.23 4.75 24.02
N ILE A 391 -7.06 4.39 23.50
CA ILE A 391 -6.72 3.01 23.14
C ILE A 391 -6.70 2.13 24.40
N LYS A 392 -6.10 2.59 25.50
CA LYS A 392 -6.07 1.87 26.78
C LYS A 392 -7.45 1.68 27.42
N GLN A 393 -8.40 2.57 27.15
CA GLN A 393 -9.77 2.48 27.65
C GLN A 393 -10.66 1.51 26.86
N VAL A 394 -10.19 0.96 25.73
CA VAL A 394 -10.95 0.00 24.94
C VAL A 394 -11.12 -1.30 25.73
N LYS A 395 -12.38 -1.64 26.05
CA LYS A 395 -12.77 -2.88 26.72
C LYS A 395 -13.52 -3.76 25.73
N LEU A 396 -12.76 -4.60 25.02
CA LEU A 396 -13.27 -5.59 24.07
C LEU A 396 -12.59 -6.94 24.36
N ASP A 397 -13.19 -8.05 23.91
CA ASP A 397 -12.54 -9.36 23.98
C ASP A 397 -11.27 -9.42 23.11
N GLY A 398 -11.25 -8.68 22.00
CA GLY A 398 -10.14 -8.67 21.04
C GLY A 398 -10.42 -7.76 19.85
N LEU A 399 -9.44 -7.66 18.95
CA LEU A 399 -9.53 -6.89 17.70
C LEU A 399 -9.35 -7.78 16.44
N PRO A 400 -10.19 -8.80 16.21
CA PRO A 400 -10.05 -9.66 15.02
C PRO A 400 -10.28 -8.93 13.69
N LEU A 401 -10.96 -7.77 13.68
CA LEU A 401 -11.07 -6.89 12.49
C LEU A 401 -10.14 -5.67 12.61
N ALA A 402 -9.06 -5.82 13.38
CA ALA A 402 -7.93 -4.91 13.50
C ALA A 402 -8.28 -3.42 13.66
N ASP A 403 -7.85 -2.58 12.71
CA ASP A 403 -7.88 -1.12 12.77
C ASP A 403 -9.29 -0.54 12.73
N LYS A 404 -10.23 -1.15 11.99
CA LYS A 404 -11.61 -0.64 11.95
C LYS A 404 -12.35 -0.80 13.28
N GLN A 405 -12.18 -1.94 13.96
CA GLN A 405 -12.74 -2.16 15.30
C GLN A 405 -12.11 -1.23 16.33
N LEU A 406 -10.79 -1.00 16.23
CA LEU A 406 -10.11 -0.05 17.10
C LEU A 406 -10.62 1.38 16.87
N GLU A 407 -10.82 1.80 15.62
CA GLU A 407 -11.42 3.10 15.30
C GLU A 407 -12.79 3.25 15.97
N GLU A 408 -13.69 2.29 15.78
CA GLU A 408 -15.05 2.37 16.33
C GLU A 408 -15.05 2.44 17.86
N ALA A 409 -14.18 1.65 18.50
CA ALA A 409 -14.06 1.61 19.96
C ALA A 409 -13.46 2.90 20.56
N THR A 410 -12.50 3.53 19.85
CA THR A 410 -11.80 4.74 20.33
C THR A 410 -12.52 6.03 19.94
N VAL A 411 -13.16 6.05 18.79
CA VAL A 411 -13.82 7.20 18.19
C VAL A 411 -15.34 6.98 18.24
N LYS A 412 -15.95 7.30 19.38
CA LYS A 412 -17.40 7.20 19.63
C LYS A 412 -18.22 8.13 18.72
N ARG A 413 -18.38 7.75 17.45
CA ARG A 413 -18.93 8.57 16.37
C ARG A 413 -20.45 8.48 16.23
N GLY A 414 -21.07 7.43 16.78
CA GLY A 414 -22.48 7.14 16.56
C GLY A 414 -22.78 6.88 15.08
N TRP A 415 -23.91 7.39 14.59
CA TRP A 415 -24.44 7.12 13.23
C TRP A 415 -23.95 8.09 12.14
N ASN A 416 -22.95 8.92 12.43
CA ASN A 416 -22.39 9.82 11.40
C ASN A 416 -21.68 8.97 10.33
N PRO A 417 -21.86 9.25 9.02
CA PRO A 417 -21.19 8.51 7.94
C PRO A 417 -19.78 9.02 7.57
N TYR A 418 -19.42 10.30 7.82
CA TYR A 418 -18.11 10.90 7.48
C TYR A 418 -16.84 10.49 8.27
N PRO A 419 -15.86 9.79 7.67
CA PRO A 419 -14.73 9.20 8.41
C PRO A 419 -13.92 10.23 9.21
N LEU A 420 -13.50 9.85 10.42
CA LEU A 420 -12.71 10.70 11.33
C LEU A 420 -11.24 10.32 11.39
N VAL A 421 -10.89 9.26 10.68
CA VAL A 421 -9.55 8.71 10.55
C VAL A 421 -9.29 8.51 9.06
N ARG A 422 -8.06 8.81 8.64
CA ARG A 422 -7.59 8.48 7.30
C ARG A 422 -6.78 7.19 7.38
N TYR A 423 -7.15 6.22 6.57
CA TYR A 423 -6.38 5.00 6.37
C TYR A 423 -5.38 5.18 5.23
N SER A 424 -4.21 4.58 5.37
CA SER A 424 -3.18 4.54 4.33
C SER A 424 -2.54 3.16 4.28
N GLU A 425 -2.51 2.56 3.10
CA GLU A 425 -1.77 1.32 2.81
C GLU A 425 -0.30 1.64 2.44
N ARG A 426 0.06 2.92 2.36
CA ARG A 426 1.36 3.37 1.85
C ARG A 426 2.32 3.83 2.95
N PRO A 427 3.54 3.27 3.05
CA PRO A 427 4.55 3.73 4.01
C PRO A 427 5.10 5.13 3.72
N ASP A 428 5.13 5.56 2.45
CA ASP A 428 5.60 6.92 2.10
C ASP A 428 4.63 8.02 2.54
N VAL A 429 3.32 7.75 2.47
CA VAL A 429 2.27 8.66 2.97
C VAL A 429 2.33 8.76 4.49
N VAL A 430 2.48 7.63 5.20
CA VAL A 430 2.64 7.62 6.67
C VAL A 430 3.89 8.39 7.09
N ALA A 431 5.03 8.17 6.44
CA ALA A 431 6.26 8.90 6.71
C ALA A 431 6.11 10.41 6.52
N ALA A 432 5.39 10.83 5.47
CA ALA A 432 5.12 12.25 5.23
C ALA A 432 4.26 12.86 6.34
N HIS A 433 3.23 12.16 6.82
CA HIS A 433 2.35 12.65 7.89
C HIS A 433 3.05 12.70 9.26
N LEU A 434 3.92 11.73 9.57
CA LEU A 434 4.77 11.77 10.77
C LEU A 434 5.66 13.02 10.77
N LEU A 435 6.28 13.35 9.63
CA LEU A 435 7.08 14.57 9.48
C LEU A 435 6.26 15.86 9.60
N GLU A 436 4.95 15.82 9.35
CA GLU A 436 4.05 16.95 9.57
C GLU A 436 3.61 17.10 11.03
N GLY A 437 3.84 16.09 11.86
CA GLY A 437 3.49 16.07 13.28
C GLY A 437 2.21 15.29 13.60
N SER A 438 1.70 14.50 12.66
CA SER A 438 0.58 13.59 12.91
C SER A 438 1.03 12.36 13.70
N VAL A 439 0.09 11.74 14.40
CA VAL A 439 0.28 10.47 15.10
C VAL A 439 -0.30 9.36 14.22
N CYS A 440 0.45 8.27 14.05
CA CYS A 440 0.04 7.13 13.24
C CYS A 440 -0.18 5.93 14.14
N VAL A 441 -1.26 5.18 13.93
CA VAL A 441 -1.59 3.98 14.72
C VAL A 441 -1.61 2.77 13.80
N PHE A 442 -0.77 1.79 14.13
CA PHE A 442 -0.68 0.50 13.47
C PHE A 442 -1.39 -0.52 14.35
N VAL A 443 -2.22 -1.36 13.75
CA VAL A 443 -2.82 -2.51 14.43
C VAL A 443 -2.25 -3.76 13.80
N ASP A 444 -1.80 -4.70 14.64
CA ASP A 444 -1.34 -5.98 14.12
C ASP A 444 -2.47 -6.68 13.35
N THR A 445 -2.12 -7.48 12.34
CA THR A 445 -3.04 -8.12 11.38
C THR A 445 -3.76 -7.18 10.39
N SER A 446 -3.37 -5.90 10.30
CA SER A 446 -3.92 -4.96 9.29
C SER A 446 -2.86 -4.48 8.29
N PRO A 447 -3.15 -4.50 6.96
CA PRO A 447 -2.32 -3.89 5.93
C PRO A 447 -2.59 -2.38 5.76
N SER A 448 -3.23 -1.72 6.72
CA SER A 448 -3.43 -0.28 6.73
C SER A 448 -3.03 0.36 8.05
N VAL A 449 -2.71 1.66 7.97
CA VAL A 449 -2.31 2.49 9.11
C VAL A 449 -3.28 3.65 9.26
N MET A 450 -3.72 3.89 10.49
CA MET A 450 -4.60 4.99 10.85
C MET A 450 -3.78 6.27 11.06
N LEU A 451 -4.13 7.35 10.35
CA LEU A 451 -3.52 8.68 10.46
C LEU A 451 -4.42 9.60 11.30
N LEU A 452 -3.86 10.18 12.36
CA LEU A 452 -4.59 10.99 13.35
C LEU A 452 -3.87 12.31 13.66
N PRO A 453 -4.60 13.41 13.87
CA PRO A 453 -5.99 13.66 13.53
C PRO A 453 -6.20 13.70 12.00
N THR A 454 -7.45 13.65 11.56
CA THR A 454 -7.81 13.79 10.14
C THR A 454 -8.87 14.88 9.94
N THR A 455 -8.74 15.65 8.86
CA THR A 455 -9.75 16.61 8.38
C THR A 455 -10.47 16.11 7.13
N PHE A 456 -11.60 16.73 6.79
CA PHE A 456 -12.27 16.51 5.51
C PHE A 456 -11.32 16.73 4.32
N PHE A 457 -10.48 17.77 4.41
CA PHE A 457 -9.58 18.13 3.33
C PHE A 457 -8.39 17.18 3.18
N ASP A 458 -8.01 16.48 4.24
CA ASP A 458 -7.00 15.41 4.16
C ASP A 458 -7.55 14.23 3.37
N LEU A 459 -8.84 13.89 3.51
CA LEU A 459 -9.47 12.74 2.88
C LEU A 459 -9.71 12.89 1.37
N ILE A 460 -9.77 14.13 0.86
CA ILE A 460 -9.92 14.42 -0.58
C ILE A 460 -8.58 14.54 -1.31
N GLN A 461 -7.46 14.55 -0.60
CA GLN A 461 -6.12 14.62 -1.18
C GLN A 461 -5.55 13.21 -1.46
N HIS A 462 -4.74 13.10 -2.52
CA HIS A 462 -4.08 11.85 -2.89
C HIS A 462 -2.57 12.04 -3.11
N ALA A 463 -1.79 11.00 -2.82
CA ALA A 463 -0.34 11.01 -2.95
C ALA A 463 0.14 11.34 -4.38
N GLU A 464 -0.59 10.91 -5.40
CA GLU A 464 -0.22 11.12 -6.81
C GLU A 464 -0.06 12.59 -7.19
N GLU A 465 -0.90 13.49 -6.65
CA GLU A 465 -0.80 14.93 -6.91
C GLU A 465 0.55 15.49 -6.45
N ASN A 466 1.07 14.92 -5.37
CA ASN A 466 2.33 15.32 -4.74
C ASN A 466 3.56 14.74 -5.46
N ARG A 467 3.38 13.81 -6.40
CA ARG A 467 4.46 13.21 -7.18
C ARG A 467 4.65 13.81 -8.57
N GLN A 468 3.77 14.73 -8.99
CA GLN A 468 3.90 15.47 -10.24
C GLN A 468 4.71 16.76 -10.07
N THR A 469 4.83 17.60 -11.10
CA THR A 469 5.27 19.00 -10.93
C THR A 469 4.17 19.83 -10.26
N PRO A 470 4.47 20.92 -9.54
CA PRO A 470 3.47 21.71 -8.81
C PRO A 470 2.27 22.15 -9.66
N PHE A 471 2.52 22.54 -10.92
CA PHE A 471 1.47 22.93 -11.87
C PHE A 471 0.56 21.75 -12.24
N ILE A 472 1.12 20.63 -12.70
CA ILE A 472 0.34 19.44 -13.08
C ILE A 472 -0.39 18.85 -11.85
N GLY A 473 0.28 18.82 -10.70
CA GLY A 473 -0.34 18.37 -9.45
C GLY A 473 -1.53 19.23 -9.04
N THR A 474 -1.44 20.56 -9.20
CA THR A 474 -2.56 21.48 -8.96
C THR A 474 -3.72 21.22 -9.91
N TYR A 475 -3.43 21.02 -11.21
CA TYR A 475 -4.47 20.66 -12.19
C TYR A 475 -5.20 19.37 -11.82
N LEU A 476 -4.47 18.30 -11.48
CA LEU A 476 -5.07 17.03 -11.06
C LEU A 476 -5.93 17.20 -9.80
N ARG A 477 -5.47 18.04 -8.87
CA ARG A 477 -6.22 18.36 -7.65
C ARG A 477 -7.54 19.08 -7.97
N TRP A 478 -7.55 20.02 -8.90
CA TRP A 478 -8.79 20.68 -9.34
C TRP A 478 -9.75 19.73 -10.03
N VAL A 479 -9.25 18.88 -10.94
CA VAL A 479 -10.08 17.85 -11.59
C VAL A 479 -10.74 16.95 -10.53
N ARG A 480 -9.97 16.53 -9.52
CA ARG A 480 -10.49 15.73 -8.41
C ARG A 480 -11.54 16.49 -7.60
N PHE A 481 -11.25 17.71 -7.17
CA PHE A 481 -12.19 18.50 -6.37
C PHE A 481 -13.49 18.78 -7.12
N ILE A 482 -13.41 19.10 -8.42
CA ILE A 482 -14.57 19.27 -9.28
C ILE A 482 -15.34 17.95 -9.40
N GLY A 483 -14.65 16.82 -9.59
CA GLY A 483 -15.28 15.50 -9.65
C GLY A 483 -16.03 15.13 -8.37
N ILE A 484 -15.44 15.39 -7.20
CA ILE A 484 -16.06 15.14 -5.89
C ILE A 484 -17.26 16.07 -5.67
N MET A 485 -17.15 17.35 -6.04
CA MET A 485 -18.27 18.29 -5.93
C MET A 485 -19.40 17.96 -6.90
N ALA A 486 -19.06 17.61 -8.14
CA ALA A 486 -20.03 17.16 -9.13
C ALA A 486 -20.73 15.89 -8.68
N SER A 487 -20.00 14.93 -8.11
CA SER A 487 -20.64 13.71 -7.62
C SER A 487 -21.61 13.96 -6.49
N LEU A 488 -21.40 14.96 -5.64
CA LEU A 488 -22.29 15.27 -4.54
C LEU A 488 -23.50 16.12 -4.96
N PHE A 489 -23.26 17.19 -5.74
CA PHE A 489 -24.26 18.24 -5.98
C PHE A 489 -24.88 18.23 -7.38
N LEU A 490 -24.19 17.73 -8.41
CA LEU A 490 -24.65 17.89 -9.79
C LEU A 490 -26.02 17.24 -10.01
N LEU A 491 -26.20 16.02 -9.52
CA LEU A 491 -27.43 15.26 -9.71
C LEU A 491 -28.62 15.87 -8.92
N PRO A 492 -28.54 16.19 -7.61
CA PRO A 492 -29.60 16.90 -6.90
C PRO A 492 -29.95 18.27 -7.51
N VAL A 493 -28.94 19.05 -7.93
CA VAL A 493 -29.15 20.38 -8.52
C VAL A 493 -29.81 20.26 -9.90
N TRP A 494 -29.36 19.31 -10.73
CA TRP A 494 -30.01 19.03 -12.00
C TRP A 494 -31.48 18.66 -11.79
N PHE A 495 -31.76 17.73 -10.87
CA PHE A 495 -33.12 17.33 -10.56
C PHE A 495 -33.99 18.51 -10.09
N LEU A 496 -33.41 19.44 -9.33
CA LEU A 496 -34.09 20.67 -8.93
C LEU A 496 -34.50 21.54 -10.13
N PHE A 497 -33.63 21.70 -11.14
CA PHE A 497 -33.97 22.42 -12.37
C PHE A 497 -35.06 21.73 -13.18
N VAL A 498 -35.15 20.40 -13.13
CA VAL A 498 -36.27 19.68 -13.75
C VAL A 498 -37.59 19.95 -13.03
N LEU A 499 -37.58 19.99 -11.69
CA LEU A 499 -38.79 20.27 -10.90
C LEU A 499 -39.21 21.74 -10.92
N GLN A 500 -38.26 22.66 -11.08
CA GLN A 500 -38.48 24.11 -11.12
C GLN A 500 -37.71 24.74 -12.28
N PRO A 501 -38.23 24.64 -13.52
CA PRO A 501 -37.59 25.20 -14.71
C PRO A 501 -37.35 26.71 -14.62
N ASP A 502 -38.13 27.45 -13.84
CA ASP A 502 -37.98 28.89 -13.65
C ASP A 502 -36.64 29.31 -13.02
N LEU A 503 -35.97 28.39 -12.32
CA LEU A 503 -34.66 28.63 -11.70
C LEU A 503 -33.51 28.50 -12.69
N LYS A 504 -33.78 27.95 -13.87
CA LYS A 504 -32.79 27.64 -14.89
C LYS A 504 -32.43 28.94 -15.63
N PRO A 505 -31.14 29.33 -15.66
CA PRO A 505 -30.69 30.42 -16.52
C PRO A 505 -30.95 30.08 -17.99
N VAL A 506 -31.38 31.06 -18.79
CA VAL A 506 -31.66 30.90 -20.23
C VAL A 506 -30.44 30.33 -21.00
N SER A 507 -29.22 30.62 -20.53
CA SER A 507 -27.98 30.06 -21.10
C SER A 507 -27.82 28.55 -20.95
N LEU A 508 -28.58 27.92 -20.04
CA LEU A 508 -28.56 26.49 -19.78
C LEU A 508 -29.74 25.77 -20.42
N ASP A 509 -30.48 26.37 -21.36
CA ASP A 509 -31.71 25.82 -21.93
C ASP A 509 -31.58 24.42 -22.55
N PHE A 510 -30.38 24.02 -22.95
CA PHE A 510 -30.06 22.66 -23.38
C PHE A 510 -30.11 21.59 -22.26
N ILE A 511 -30.15 21.99 -20.99
CA ILE A 511 -30.16 21.10 -19.82
C ILE A 511 -31.60 20.79 -19.40
N GLY A 512 -32.09 19.59 -19.67
CA GLY A 512 -33.41 19.15 -19.23
C GLY A 512 -33.77 17.80 -19.84
N PRO A 513 -34.77 17.09 -19.28
CA PRO A 513 -35.20 15.83 -19.82
C PRO A 513 -35.82 16.03 -21.21
N THR A 514 -35.24 15.40 -22.22
CA THR A 514 -35.77 15.43 -23.59
C THR A 514 -37.03 14.57 -23.71
N LYS A 515 -37.18 13.56 -22.83
CA LYS A 515 -38.30 12.64 -22.75
C LYS A 515 -38.72 12.41 -21.29
N THR A 516 -39.99 12.13 -21.07
CA THR A 516 -40.51 11.71 -19.77
C THR A 516 -40.46 10.18 -19.67
N GLY A 517 -39.73 9.64 -18.70
CA GLY A 517 -39.67 8.20 -18.46
C GLY A 517 -41.00 7.63 -17.95
N LYS A 518 -41.16 6.30 -17.98
CA LYS A 518 -42.38 5.61 -17.50
C LYS A 518 -42.55 5.67 -15.98
N ILE A 519 -41.44 5.80 -15.25
CA ILE A 519 -41.41 5.87 -13.79
C ILE A 519 -40.92 7.25 -13.31
N PRO A 520 -41.32 7.71 -12.10
CA PRO A 520 -40.85 8.97 -11.54
C PRO A 520 -39.32 9.02 -11.45
N MET A 521 -38.73 10.18 -11.75
CA MET A 521 -37.27 10.35 -11.79
C MET A 521 -36.60 10.01 -10.45
N VAL A 522 -37.25 10.31 -9.33
CA VAL A 522 -36.74 9.96 -7.99
C VAL A 522 -36.54 8.45 -7.87
N VAL A 523 -37.50 7.66 -8.37
CA VAL A 523 -37.41 6.20 -8.36
C VAL A 523 -36.30 5.73 -9.29
N GLN A 524 -36.12 6.37 -10.45
CA GLN A 524 -34.98 6.08 -11.34
C GLN A 524 -33.64 6.30 -10.62
N PHE A 525 -33.45 7.43 -9.93
CA PHE A 525 -32.20 7.68 -9.19
C PHE A 525 -31.95 6.63 -8.11
N LEU A 526 -32.97 6.28 -7.32
CA LEU A 526 -32.83 5.29 -6.26
C LEU A 526 -32.45 3.91 -6.83
N ILE A 527 -33.10 3.48 -7.92
CA ILE A 527 -32.77 2.21 -8.59
C ILE A 527 -31.36 2.25 -9.18
N ALA A 528 -30.98 3.35 -9.83
CA ALA A 528 -29.63 3.49 -10.41
C ALA A 528 -28.54 3.50 -9.32
N GLU A 529 -28.75 4.23 -8.22
CA GLU A 529 -27.82 4.27 -7.09
C GLU A 529 -27.65 2.90 -6.43
N LEU A 530 -28.75 2.16 -6.25
CA LEU A 530 -28.70 0.78 -5.74
C LEU A 530 -28.03 -0.16 -6.75
N GLY A 531 -28.30 0.02 -8.05
CA GLY A 531 -27.72 -0.80 -9.13
C GLY A 531 -26.21 -0.65 -9.24
N VAL A 532 -25.69 0.58 -9.16
CA VAL A 532 -24.23 0.83 -9.16
C VAL A 532 -23.55 0.16 -7.96
N ASP A 533 -24.20 0.18 -6.80
CA ASP A 533 -23.71 -0.48 -5.60
C ASP A 533 -23.72 -1.99 -5.71
N LEU A 534 -24.81 -2.54 -6.22
CA LEU A 534 -24.94 -3.98 -6.44
C LEU A 534 -23.89 -4.46 -7.43
N LEU A 535 -23.67 -3.71 -8.51
CA LEU A 535 -22.60 -3.96 -9.48
C LEU A 535 -21.23 -3.92 -8.81
N ARG A 536 -20.98 -2.92 -7.97
CA ARG A 536 -19.72 -2.81 -7.26
C ARG A 536 -19.49 -3.95 -6.28
N MET A 537 -20.47 -4.30 -5.45
CA MET A 537 -20.39 -5.43 -4.53
C MET A 537 -20.15 -6.75 -5.28
N ALA A 538 -20.85 -6.96 -6.39
CA ALA A 538 -20.63 -8.12 -7.26
C ALA A 538 -19.21 -8.13 -7.83
N SER A 539 -18.68 -6.98 -8.26
CA SER A 539 -17.34 -6.86 -8.86
C SER A 539 -16.21 -7.25 -7.91
N VAL A 540 -16.35 -6.97 -6.60
CA VAL A 540 -15.33 -7.32 -5.59
C VAL A 540 -15.29 -8.84 -5.33
N HIS A 541 -16.42 -9.52 -5.50
CA HIS A 541 -16.52 -10.98 -5.37
C HIS A 541 -16.27 -11.73 -6.68
N THR A 542 -16.08 -11.02 -7.79
CA THR A 542 -15.84 -11.60 -9.11
C THR A 542 -14.37 -11.46 -9.49
N PRO A 543 -13.69 -12.50 -9.99
CA PRO A 543 -12.31 -12.39 -10.47
C PRO A 543 -12.14 -11.26 -11.50
N THR A 544 -11.02 -10.51 -11.42
CA THR A 544 -10.79 -9.29 -12.21
C THR A 544 -11.10 -9.41 -13.71
N PRO A 545 -10.71 -10.48 -14.43
CA PRO A 545 -11.02 -10.61 -15.86
C PRO A 545 -12.51 -10.77 -16.15
N LEU A 546 -13.26 -11.47 -15.28
CA LEU A 546 -14.71 -11.58 -15.41
C LEU A 546 -15.40 -10.27 -15.01
N ALA A 547 -14.89 -9.58 -13.99
CA ALA A 547 -15.47 -8.33 -13.50
C ALA A 547 -15.46 -7.23 -14.58
N THR A 548 -14.41 -7.12 -15.38
CA THR A 548 -14.33 -6.13 -16.48
C THR A 548 -15.32 -6.45 -17.60
N ALA A 549 -15.41 -7.70 -18.04
CA ALA A 549 -16.36 -8.13 -19.08
C ALA A 549 -17.81 -7.94 -18.63
N MET A 550 -18.15 -8.39 -17.42
CA MET A 550 -19.49 -8.24 -16.85
C MET A 550 -19.88 -6.77 -16.64
N SER A 551 -18.95 -5.92 -16.23
CA SER A 551 -19.19 -4.47 -16.09
C SER A 551 -19.48 -3.80 -17.43
N LEU A 552 -18.80 -4.21 -18.50
CA LEU A 552 -19.05 -3.69 -19.85
C LEU A 552 -20.43 -4.10 -20.37
N ILE A 553 -20.79 -5.37 -20.21
CA ILE A 553 -22.12 -5.89 -20.56
C ILE A 553 -23.20 -5.17 -19.74
N ALA A 554 -23.00 -5.02 -18.43
CA ALA A 554 -23.95 -4.31 -17.58
C ALA A 554 -24.12 -2.83 -17.98
N ALA A 555 -23.03 -2.14 -18.30
CA ALA A 555 -23.08 -0.73 -18.68
C ALA A 555 -23.78 -0.52 -20.04
N ILE A 556 -23.46 -1.34 -21.05
CA ILE A 556 -23.96 -1.16 -22.42
C ILE A 556 -25.31 -1.84 -22.59
N LEU A 557 -25.40 -3.15 -22.36
CA LEU A 557 -26.59 -3.93 -22.69
C LEU A 557 -27.75 -3.62 -21.75
N ILE A 558 -27.50 -3.67 -20.42
CA ILE A 558 -28.56 -3.38 -19.45
C ILE A 558 -28.94 -1.92 -19.53
N GLY A 559 -27.96 -1.01 -19.66
CA GLY A 559 -28.20 0.42 -19.83
C GLY A 559 -29.05 0.75 -21.05
N ASP A 560 -28.72 0.22 -22.23
CA ASP A 560 -29.45 0.47 -23.47
C ASP A 560 -30.87 -0.11 -23.43
N ILE A 561 -31.04 -1.33 -22.89
CA ILE A 561 -32.37 -1.93 -22.69
C ILE A 561 -33.19 -1.08 -21.70
N ALA A 562 -32.57 -0.58 -20.63
CA ALA A 562 -33.19 0.29 -19.65
C ALA A 562 -33.75 1.59 -20.27
N VAL A 563 -32.98 2.21 -21.18
CA VAL A 563 -33.41 3.39 -21.92
C VAL A 563 -34.51 3.05 -22.91
N SER A 564 -34.28 2.01 -23.73
CA SER A 564 -35.18 1.61 -24.81
C SER A 564 -36.55 1.18 -24.31
N THR A 565 -36.60 0.51 -23.14
CA THR A 565 -37.85 0.15 -22.47
C THR A 565 -38.55 1.34 -21.79
N GLY A 566 -37.88 2.50 -21.70
CA GLY A 566 -38.37 3.71 -21.06
C GLY A 566 -38.31 3.69 -19.53
N LEU A 567 -37.55 2.76 -18.95
CA LEU A 567 -37.30 2.69 -17.50
C LEU A 567 -36.42 3.86 -17.06
N PHE A 568 -35.40 4.16 -17.86
CA PHE A 568 -34.48 5.28 -17.65
C PHE A 568 -34.55 6.29 -18.79
N ILE A 569 -34.23 7.55 -18.50
CA ILE A 569 -33.95 8.56 -19.51
C ILE A 569 -32.43 8.76 -19.63
N ASN A 570 -31.98 9.16 -20.83
CA ASN A 570 -30.56 9.32 -21.14
C ASN A 570 -29.85 10.26 -20.17
N GLU A 571 -30.52 11.34 -19.79
CA GLU A 571 -29.99 12.36 -18.89
C GLU A 571 -29.75 11.79 -17.48
N VAL A 572 -30.66 10.94 -16.98
CA VAL A 572 -30.49 10.29 -15.67
C VAL A 572 -29.24 9.41 -15.68
N ILE A 573 -29.04 8.62 -16.73
CA ILE A 573 -27.85 7.76 -16.86
C ILE A 573 -26.58 8.62 -16.95
N LEU A 574 -26.60 9.72 -17.70
CA LEU A 574 -25.48 10.65 -17.81
C LEU A 574 -25.06 11.21 -16.45
N TYR A 575 -25.99 11.80 -15.69
CA TYR A 575 -25.66 12.41 -14.40
C TYR A 575 -25.29 11.36 -13.35
N MET A 576 -25.89 10.17 -13.40
CA MET A 576 -25.49 9.03 -12.57
C MET A 576 -24.07 8.56 -12.88
N ALA A 577 -23.68 8.50 -14.15
CA ALA A 577 -22.32 8.16 -14.55
C ALA A 577 -21.30 9.17 -14.02
N VAL A 578 -21.60 10.48 -14.12
CA VAL A 578 -20.74 11.53 -13.53
C VAL A 578 -20.65 11.37 -12.01
N ALA A 579 -21.77 11.06 -11.34
CA ALA A 579 -21.79 10.83 -9.89
C ALA A 579 -20.95 9.60 -9.48
N ALA A 580 -21.02 8.51 -10.23
CA ALA A 580 -20.20 7.32 -10.01
C ALA A 580 -18.70 7.61 -10.25
N ILE A 581 -18.36 8.30 -11.34
CA ILE A 581 -16.96 8.67 -11.65
C ILE A 581 -16.37 9.54 -10.53
N GLY A 582 -17.11 10.56 -10.07
CA GLY A 582 -16.62 11.40 -8.99
C GLY A 582 -16.55 10.70 -7.63
N MET A 583 -17.34 9.64 -7.41
CA MET A 583 -17.17 8.75 -6.26
C MET A 583 -15.84 7.99 -6.35
N PHE A 584 -15.49 7.42 -7.52
CA PHE A 584 -14.20 6.75 -7.72
C PHE A 584 -13.00 7.71 -7.73
N ALA A 585 -13.21 8.98 -8.06
CA ALA A 585 -12.19 10.02 -7.94
C ALA A 585 -11.89 10.41 -6.47
N THR A 586 -12.77 10.03 -5.53
CA THR A 586 -12.60 10.30 -4.10
C THR A 586 -11.56 9.31 -3.53
N PRO A 587 -10.41 9.79 -3.01
CA PRO A 587 -9.33 8.90 -2.56
C PRO A 587 -9.71 8.01 -1.38
N SER A 588 -10.43 8.56 -0.40
CA SER A 588 -10.94 7.78 0.72
C SER A 588 -12.22 7.05 0.32
N TYR A 589 -12.18 5.72 0.39
CA TYR A 589 -13.36 4.88 0.13
C TYR A 589 -14.52 5.23 1.06
N GLU A 590 -14.26 5.37 2.35
CA GLU A 590 -15.27 5.71 3.36
C GLU A 590 -15.91 7.09 3.11
N LEU A 591 -15.11 8.06 2.68
CA LEU A 591 -15.63 9.39 2.31
C LEU A 591 -16.54 9.30 1.07
N GLY A 592 -16.16 8.48 0.07
CA GLY A 592 -16.98 8.25 -1.12
C GLY A 592 -18.36 7.68 -0.76
N LEU A 593 -18.41 6.71 0.15
CA LEU A 593 -19.68 6.17 0.68
C LEU A 593 -20.49 7.22 1.45
N ALA A 594 -19.83 8.00 2.31
CA ALA A 594 -20.50 9.07 3.07
C ALA A 594 -21.14 10.12 2.14
N ASN A 595 -20.39 10.57 1.12
CA ASN A 595 -20.88 11.51 0.12
C ASN A 595 -22.07 10.96 -0.67
N ARG A 596 -22.10 9.64 -0.92
CA ARG A 596 -23.24 9.00 -1.57
C ARG A 596 -24.50 8.99 -0.71
N ILE A 597 -24.40 8.64 0.58
CA ILE A 597 -25.55 8.71 1.49
C ILE A 597 -26.10 10.13 1.59
N VAL A 598 -25.21 11.11 1.66
CA VAL A 598 -25.58 12.54 1.67
C VAL A 598 -26.25 12.94 0.36
N ARG A 599 -25.74 12.51 -0.79
CA ARG A 599 -26.39 12.75 -2.09
C ARG A 599 -27.80 12.18 -2.14
N LEU A 600 -28.01 10.95 -1.66
CA LEU A 600 -29.35 10.36 -1.59
C LEU A 600 -30.29 11.20 -0.72
N LEU A 601 -29.80 11.66 0.44
CA LEU A 601 -30.55 12.57 1.30
C LEU A 601 -30.91 13.87 0.57
N LEU A 602 -29.97 14.46 -0.19
CA LEU A 602 -30.23 15.67 -0.99
C LEU A 602 -31.28 15.42 -2.08
N ILE A 603 -31.22 14.30 -2.80
CA ILE A 603 -32.20 13.93 -3.84
C ILE A 603 -33.60 13.80 -3.24
N VAL A 604 -33.73 13.07 -2.11
CA VAL A 604 -35.01 12.91 -1.42
C VAL A 604 -35.53 14.24 -0.89
N SER A 605 -34.65 15.08 -0.35
CA SER A 605 -35.02 16.41 0.16
C SER A 605 -35.51 17.34 -0.97
N VAL A 606 -34.85 17.30 -2.14
CA VAL A 606 -35.29 18.02 -3.35
C VAL A 606 -36.64 17.48 -3.85
N ALA A 607 -36.82 16.16 -3.84
CA ALA A 607 -38.08 15.53 -4.29
C ALA A 607 -39.28 16.01 -3.50
N VAL A 608 -39.15 16.10 -2.17
CA VAL A 608 -40.25 16.45 -1.26
C VAL A 608 -40.42 17.97 -1.13
N PHE A 609 -39.31 18.69 -0.95
CA PHE A 609 -39.33 20.10 -0.54
C PHE A 609 -38.71 21.06 -1.58
N LYS A 610 -38.24 20.58 -2.73
CA LYS A 610 -37.68 21.39 -3.84
C LYS A 610 -36.52 22.30 -3.36
N VAL A 611 -36.51 23.59 -3.72
CA VAL A 611 -35.46 24.55 -3.32
C VAL A 611 -35.26 24.60 -1.80
N PRO A 612 -36.29 24.82 -0.96
CA PRO A 612 -36.12 24.79 0.50
C PRO A 612 -35.46 23.52 1.00
N GLY A 613 -35.86 22.35 0.47
CA GLY A 613 -35.28 21.06 0.81
C GLY A 613 -33.78 21.00 0.56
N PHE A 614 -33.36 21.40 -0.64
CA PHE A 614 -31.96 21.42 -1.04
C PHE A 614 -31.11 22.30 -0.12
N VAL A 615 -31.57 23.54 0.12
CA VAL A 615 -30.85 24.53 0.92
C VAL A 615 -30.75 24.06 2.38
N VAL A 616 -31.86 23.63 2.97
CA VAL A 616 -31.88 23.16 4.38
C VAL A 616 -31.03 21.91 4.54
N ALA A 617 -31.20 20.90 3.68
CA ALA A 617 -30.43 19.66 3.78
C ALA A 617 -28.92 19.89 3.61
N THR A 618 -28.52 20.71 2.63
CA THR A 618 -27.12 21.09 2.44
C THR A 618 -26.57 21.83 3.67
N THR A 619 -27.35 22.75 4.23
CA THR A 619 -26.97 23.50 5.43
C THR A 619 -26.81 22.57 6.64
N VAL A 620 -27.73 21.63 6.85
CA VAL A 620 -27.64 20.64 7.93
C VAL A 620 -26.38 19.79 7.78
N VAL A 621 -26.07 19.30 6.58
CA VAL A 621 -24.84 18.55 6.32
C VAL A 621 -23.59 19.37 6.65
N LEU A 622 -23.55 20.64 6.22
CA LEU A 622 -22.43 21.53 6.54
C LEU A 622 -22.29 21.77 8.04
N VAL A 623 -23.39 22.00 8.76
CA VAL A 623 -23.39 22.17 10.22
C VAL A 623 -22.87 20.90 10.91
N LEU A 624 -23.33 19.72 10.49
CA LEU A 624 -22.85 18.43 11.03
C LEU A 624 -21.34 18.27 10.84
N LEU A 625 -20.82 18.59 9.65
CA LEU A 625 -19.40 18.54 9.36
C LEU A 625 -18.58 19.52 10.23
N VAL A 626 -19.10 20.73 10.44
CA VAL A 626 -18.44 21.78 11.24
C VAL A 626 -18.42 21.45 12.73
N MET A 627 -19.49 20.84 13.25
CA MET A 627 -19.57 20.43 14.65
C MET A 627 -18.64 19.25 14.99
N GLN A 628 -18.22 18.51 13.97
CA GLN A 628 -17.42 17.31 14.13
C GLN A 628 -15.96 17.62 14.51
N ARG A 629 -15.40 16.79 15.39
CA ARG A 629 -13.99 16.83 15.76
C ARG A 629 -13.34 15.46 15.65
N SER A 630 -12.14 15.41 15.07
CA SER A 630 -11.25 14.24 15.08
C SER A 630 -10.20 14.46 16.17
N PHE A 631 -10.23 13.65 17.23
CA PHE A 631 -9.29 13.74 18.37
C PHE A 631 -9.07 15.18 18.87
N ASN A 632 -10.18 15.86 19.18
CA ASN A 632 -10.22 17.25 19.64
C ASN A 632 -9.72 18.31 18.64
N ARG A 633 -9.56 17.95 17.37
CA ARG A 633 -9.24 18.87 16.27
C ARG A 633 -10.46 19.10 15.37
N PRO A 634 -10.69 20.34 14.90
CA PRO A 634 -11.82 20.66 14.02
C PRO A 634 -11.72 19.91 12.68
N TYR A 635 -12.77 19.16 12.33
CA TYR A 635 -12.79 18.33 11.12
C TYR A 635 -12.79 19.15 9.82
N MET A 636 -13.36 20.36 9.86
CA MET A 636 -13.47 21.27 8.71
C MET A 636 -12.30 22.26 8.58
N TRP A 637 -11.22 22.11 9.35
CA TRP A 637 -10.03 22.93 9.14
C TRP A 637 -9.39 22.60 7.78
N PRO A 638 -8.89 23.58 7.01
CA PRO A 638 -8.74 25.02 7.30
C PRO A 638 -9.90 25.90 6.82
N PHE A 639 -11.06 25.33 6.49
CA PHE A 639 -12.24 26.13 6.14
C PHE A 639 -12.85 26.74 7.40
N ILE A 640 -13.04 25.92 8.44
CA ILE A 640 -13.56 26.35 9.75
C ILE A 640 -12.75 25.65 10.85
N PRO A 641 -11.98 26.39 11.69
CA PRO A 641 -11.72 27.83 11.58
C PRO A 641 -10.90 28.18 10.33
N PHE A 642 -11.15 29.36 9.75
CA PHE A 642 -10.57 29.76 8.48
C PHE A 642 -9.06 30.07 8.60
N ASP A 643 -8.23 29.35 7.85
CA ASP A 643 -6.80 29.64 7.68
C ASP A 643 -6.50 29.77 6.18
N PHE A 644 -6.38 31.02 5.71
CA PHE A 644 -6.18 31.31 4.28
C PHE A 644 -4.92 30.65 3.72
N LYS A 645 -3.81 30.65 4.47
CA LYS A 645 -2.54 30.10 4.00
C LYS A 645 -2.64 28.59 3.83
N ALA A 646 -3.23 27.91 4.80
CA ALA A 646 -3.47 26.47 4.73
C ALA A 646 -4.47 26.12 3.61
N MET A 647 -5.57 26.86 3.50
CA MET A 647 -6.57 26.66 2.45
C MET A 647 -5.98 26.82 1.04
N MET A 648 -5.15 27.86 0.82
CA MET A 648 -4.45 28.04 -0.45
C MET A 648 -3.48 26.89 -0.75
N SER A 649 -2.80 26.33 0.26
CA SER A 649 -1.91 25.18 0.08
C SER A 649 -2.65 23.87 -0.25
N ILE A 650 -3.93 23.79 0.12
CA ILE A 650 -4.83 22.70 -0.25
C ILE A 650 -5.36 22.93 -1.66
N ILE A 651 -5.76 24.14 -2.04
CA ILE A 651 -6.30 24.37 -3.39
C ILE A 651 -5.20 24.34 -4.46
N VAL A 652 -4.02 24.90 -4.14
CA VAL A 652 -2.87 24.98 -5.04
C VAL A 652 -1.70 24.23 -4.42
N ARG A 653 -1.09 23.32 -5.17
CA ARG A 653 0.08 22.60 -4.70
C ARG A 653 1.29 23.52 -4.71
N VAL A 654 1.79 23.84 -3.52
CA VAL A 654 2.98 24.66 -3.31
C VAL A 654 4.25 23.82 -3.55
N PRO A 655 5.29 24.35 -4.23
CA PRO A 655 6.57 23.67 -4.35
C PRO A 655 7.19 23.37 -2.98
N VAL A 656 7.88 22.23 -2.85
CA VAL A 656 8.45 21.76 -1.57
C VAL A 656 9.28 22.84 -0.86
N LEU A 657 10.17 23.52 -1.58
CA LEU A 657 11.03 24.59 -1.05
C LEU A 657 10.28 25.83 -0.51
N HIS A 658 9.03 26.03 -0.93
CA HIS A 658 8.20 27.12 -0.48
C HIS A 658 7.26 26.69 0.67
N ASN A 659 7.04 25.38 0.85
CA ASN A 659 6.25 24.84 1.95
C ASN A 659 7.10 24.67 3.21
N ARG A 660 7.41 25.79 3.88
CA ARG A 660 8.35 25.82 5.01
C ARG A 660 7.75 25.48 6.38
N THR A 661 6.42 25.53 6.53
CA THR A 661 5.77 25.44 7.85
C THR A 661 4.87 24.22 7.96
N ARG A 662 4.89 23.54 9.10
CA ARG A 662 3.95 22.46 9.43
C ARG A 662 2.53 23.00 9.69
N PRO A 663 1.48 22.20 9.46
CA PRO A 663 0.09 22.61 9.69
C PRO A 663 -0.16 23.08 11.13
N ASN A 664 -0.80 24.24 11.29
CA ASN A 664 -1.12 24.77 12.63
C ASN A 664 -2.11 23.87 13.40
N LEU A 665 -2.94 23.10 12.69
CA LEU A 665 -3.91 22.15 13.26
C LEU A 665 -3.27 21.17 14.24
N LEU A 666 -2.08 20.68 13.89
CA LEU A 666 -1.35 19.64 14.62
C LEU A 666 -0.65 20.18 15.87
N ARG A 667 -0.58 21.53 16.04
CA ARG A 667 0.19 22.21 17.10
C ARG A 667 1.60 21.61 17.29
N PRO A 668 2.41 21.52 16.21
CA PRO A 668 3.70 20.85 16.31
C PRO A 668 4.65 21.67 17.20
N LYS A 669 5.44 20.97 18.03
CA LYS A 669 6.48 21.57 18.89
C LYS A 669 7.50 22.35 18.04
N GLN A 670 7.91 21.76 16.93
CA GLN A 670 8.73 22.42 15.91
C GLN A 670 7.88 22.85 14.70
N ARG A 671 7.76 24.16 14.45
CA ARG A 671 6.91 24.67 13.36
C ARG A 671 7.56 24.61 11.96
N ASP A 672 8.86 24.84 11.87
CA ASP A 672 9.57 24.94 10.59
C ASP A 672 10.02 23.56 10.10
N LYS A 673 9.70 23.22 8.85
CA LYS A 673 10.08 21.97 8.17
C LYS A 673 11.53 21.98 7.68
N MET A 674 12.08 23.16 7.44
CA MET A 674 13.44 23.34 6.90
C MET A 674 14.36 23.90 7.98
N PRO A 675 15.64 23.52 7.97
CA PRO A 675 16.64 24.20 8.78
C PRO A 675 16.65 25.69 8.42
N ARG A 676 16.87 26.54 9.42
CA ARG A 676 17.13 27.96 9.16
C ARG A 676 18.51 28.03 8.51
N THR A 677 18.52 28.30 7.20
CA THR A 677 19.71 28.74 6.51
C THR A 677 19.84 30.24 6.81
N ASP A 678 20.88 30.61 7.55
CA ASP A 678 21.22 32.01 7.84
C ASP A 678 21.67 32.76 6.58
#